data_AF-A0A7C1H5Y8-F1
#
_entry.id   AF-A0A7C1H5Y8-F1
#
_cell.length_a   1.000
_cell.length_b   1.000
_cell.length_c   1.000
_cell.angle_alpha   90.00
_cell.angle_beta   90.00
_cell.angle_gamma   90.00
#
_symmetry.space_group_name_H-M   'P 1'
#
loop_
_entity.id
_entity.type
_entity.pdbx_description
1 polymer ?
#
loop_
_entity_poly.entity_id
_entity_poly.type
_entity_poly.pdbx_seq_one_letter_code
_entity_poly.pdbx_strand_id
1 'polypeptide(L)'
;MQKIYRFGLLFIILSTFVLRAAELEIGPYLQSAKPTEIMVLWETTAPAVGKVVYGLAPDQLIEEKVADAPSKFHKIQLSGLNPGTSYYYQCQWANKTTPVYRFKTAPQDEWQSIRIAVLGDSRSQPHIFSRICQQIISHDPDIVLHSGDIVADGRQVEQWKPQFFEPAKELLHRVPIYPTPGNHEQKADYYFEHFPVHGDDLWWSVDYGSVHIIGLNSLEDGSPGSPQYDWLVKDLESNQHQPWRIAMFHHPLFHAHPRRPVYDIRYHWTPLFNQKNVPLIVAGHDHYYLRTHPIGSFTEKNQRSVHIISAGGGAPLYDFVEKSYTAKAQSVYHFMILDVTPEKIVCRAIDIEGAIFDTVELRADGLTPDQGYIEYEMFELERRATFAVANLAEHQPKATLKNYDTNLVIPTQFQVQLLGSYYWQAPENWMVAPAEKTLVVVNPAEPLIVSFKANVLSPQMTPAPILKIHLEVAPASAETTSDAEIRARDHFINNKIEISFEQAAFSKMLSSNDWQMDDITFFFDFFGNSEYGSAALNHLNRSISKRIDEGGLQFLDEFLARFPGPENKYRLYPFYFLEKEYQHWDEWEDLAEKFAPYHIDLPDRMMYRISQHADINAEFIRDWWILGPFPWNMTTSLDTAFIDERSINFSGDYTSAHGNVRWQSVNTTERGFLDFTQFLEPAQNVIAYAYATIEAQRDGRILLLLGSDDGAALSVNGQQYFQLNIGRAARPCDDIIPVNVKKGRNEILVKVAQGSGNWGLYLQLLDKSGVVRK
;
A
#
# COMPACT_ATOMS: atom_id res chain seq x y z
N MET A 1 -11.17 16.99 -82.89
CA MET A 1 -11.43 15.82 -82.02
C MET A 1 -10.10 15.24 -81.58
N GLN A 2 -9.67 15.47 -80.34
CA GLN A 2 -8.75 14.55 -79.65
C GLN A 2 -8.75 14.85 -78.16
N LYS A 3 -9.12 13.82 -77.40
CA LYS A 3 -9.34 13.81 -75.95
C LYS A 3 -8.00 13.80 -75.22
N ILE A 4 -7.92 14.60 -74.17
CA ILE A 4 -6.90 14.59 -73.14
C ILE A 4 -7.05 13.28 -72.34
N TYR A 5 -6.01 12.46 -72.28
CA TYR A 5 -5.89 11.36 -71.32
C TYR A 5 -4.97 11.79 -70.18
N ARG A 6 -5.52 11.84 -68.97
CA ARG A 6 -4.79 11.95 -67.70
C ARG A 6 -4.14 10.60 -67.41
N PHE A 7 -2.82 10.58 -67.21
CA PHE A 7 -2.14 9.50 -66.49
C PHE A 7 -1.88 9.98 -65.06
N GLY A 8 -2.59 9.42 -64.09
CA GLY A 8 -2.24 9.52 -62.67
C GLY A 8 -1.17 8.47 -62.36
N LEU A 9 -0.01 8.90 -61.90
CA LEU A 9 1.00 8.01 -61.33
C LEU A 9 0.60 7.77 -59.86
N LEU A 10 0.02 6.60 -59.58
CA LEU A 10 -0.26 6.15 -58.22
C LEU A 10 1.06 5.69 -57.59
N PHE A 11 1.63 6.48 -56.68
CA PHE A 11 2.74 6.04 -55.83
C PHE A 11 2.18 5.08 -54.78
N ILE A 12 2.37 3.77 -54.98
CA ILE A 12 2.17 2.77 -53.92
C ILE A 12 3.42 2.85 -53.03
N ILE A 13 3.31 3.53 -51.89
CA ILE A 13 4.26 3.39 -50.79
C ILE A 13 3.99 2.01 -50.17
N LEU A 14 4.76 1.00 -50.57
CA LEU A 14 4.89 -0.23 -49.78
C LEU A 14 5.66 0.13 -48.51
N SER A 15 4.95 0.48 -47.44
CA SER A 15 5.51 0.39 -46.10
C SER A 15 5.73 -1.08 -45.80
N THR A 16 6.98 -1.52 -45.93
CA THR A 16 7.41 -2.80 -45.37
C THR A 16 7.33 -2.67 -43.85
N PHE A 17 6.18 -3.02 -43.28
CA PHE A 17 6.12 -3.39 -41.87
C PHE A 17 7.04 -4.61 -41.72
N VAL A 18 8.24 -4.39 -41.19
CA VAL A 18 9.04 -5.48 -40.65
C VAL A 18 8.22 -6.04 -39.49
N LEU A 19 7.50 -7.14 -39.75
CA LEU A 19 6.90 -7.95 -38.70
C LEU A 19 8.02 -8.39 -37.78
N ARG A 20 8.13 -7.74 -36.61
CA ARG A 20 9.08 -8.11 -35.57
C ARG A 20 8.73 -9.53 -35.13
N ALA A 21 9.69 -10.45 -35.23
CA ALA A 21 9.48 -11.83 -34.80
C ALA A 21 9.10 -11.85 -33.31
N ALA A 22 8.14 -12.69 -32.94
CA ALA A 22 7.72 -12.86 -31.55
C ALA A 22 8.89 -13.47 -30.75
N GLU A 23 9.44 -12.69 -29.83
CA GLU A 23 10.48 -13.14 -28.89
C GLU A 23 9.86 -13.41 -27.52
N LEU A 24 10.50 -14.26 -26.71
CA LEU A 24 10.08 -14.54 -25.35
C LEU A 24 10.28 -13.30 -24.48
N GLU A 25 9.20 -12.83 -23.86
CA GLU A 25 9.24 -11.72 -22.91
C GLU A 25 9.32 -12.26 -21.47
N ILE A 26 8.39 -13.11 -21.05
CA ILE A 26 8.30 -13.69 -19.71
C ILE A 26 8.05 -15.20 -19.79
N GLY A 27 8.70 -15.98 -18.92
CA GLY A 27 8.41 -17.39 -18.69
C GLY A 27 9.35 -18.39 -19.39
N PRO A 28 8.95 -19.67 -19.53
CA PRO A 28 7.66 -20.20 -19.09
C PRO A 28 7.49 -20.27 -17.56
N TYR A 29 6.27 -20.40 -17.09
CA TYR A 29 5.94 -20.63 -15.69
C TYR A 29 4.66 -21.46 -15.56
N LEU A 30 4.37 -21.96 -14.37
CA LEU A 30 3.34 -22.96 -14.12
C LEU A 30 2.30 -22.47 -13.11
N GLN A 31 1.02 -22.81 -13.32
CA GLN A 31 -0.07 -22.57 -12.37
C GLN A 31 -1.12 -23.69 -12.46
N SER A 32 -2.08 -23.67 -11.53
CA SER A 32 -3.30 -24.50 -11.57
C SER A 32 -3.00 -25.99 -11.76
N ALA A 33 -1.97 -26.49 -11.09
CA ALA A 33 -1.65 -27.90 -11.04
C ALA A 33 -2.71 -28.65 -10.23
N LYS A 34 -3.32 -29.65 -10.86
CA LYS A 34 -4.26 -30.60 -10.25
C LYS A 34 -3.79 -32.03 -10.58
N PRO A 35 -4.52 -33.08 -10.15
CA PRO A 35 -4.08 -34.45 -10.40
C PRO A 35 -3.91 -34.80 -11.88
N THR A 36 -4.81 -34.31 -12.73
CA THR A 36 -4.83 -34.69 -14.15
C THR A 36 -4.57 -33.54 -15.10
N GLU A 37 -4.20 -32.37 -14.59
CA GLU A 37 -4.08 -31.16 -15.39
C GLU A 37 -3.09 -30.15 -14.79
N ILE A 38 -2.51 -29.31 -15.65
CA ILE A 38 -1.65 -28.19 -15.26
C ILE A 38 -1.68 -27.12 -16.35
N MET A 39 -1.48 -25.86 -15.97
CA MET A 39 -1.37 -24.76 -16.93
C MET A 39 0.09 -24.34 -17.12
N VAL A 40 0.51 -24.25 -18.39
CA VAL A 40 1.82 -23.71 -18.79
C VAL A 40 1.61 -22.33 -19.40
N LEU A 41 2.33 -21.33 -18.87
CA LEU A 41 2.18 -19.94 -19.24
C LEU A 41 3.49 -19.31 -19.72
N TRP A 42 3.41 -18.39 -20.68
CA TRP A 42 4.52 -17.51 -21.07
C TRP A 42 4.00 -16.29 -21.83
N GLU A 43 4.82 -15.26 -21.96
CA GLU A 43 4.51 -14.05 -22.74
C GLU A 43 5.49 -13.88 -23.90
N THR A 44 5.00 -13.45 -25.06
CA THR A 44 5.82 -13.05 -26.21
C THR A 44 5.61 -11.59 -26.62
N THR A 45 6.64 -10.96 -27.18
CA THR A 45 6.62 -9.53 -27.59
C THR A 45 5.60 -9.22 -28.70
N ALA A 46 5.18 -10.23 -29.46
CA ALA A 46 4.14 -10.16 -30.48
C ALA A 46 3.25 -11.42 -30.44
N PRO A 47 1.99 -11.35 -30.93
CA PRO A 47 1.12 -12.51 -30.98
C PRO A 47 1.71 -13.66 -31.82
N ALA A 48 1.67 -14.87 -31.29
CA ALA A 48 2.06 -16.09 -32.00
C ALA A 48 1.16 -17.25 -31.59
N VAL A 49 1.06 -18.29 -32.42
CA VAL A 49 0.44 -19.56 -31.99
C VAL A 49 1.41 -20.27 -31.07
N GLY A 50 1.02 -20.45 -29.82
CA GLY A 50 1.78 -21.21 -28.83
C GLY A 50 1.54 -22.71 -28.93
N LYS A 51 2.54 -23.52 -28.60
CA LYS A 51 2.45 -24.98 -28.49
C LYS A 51 3.29 -25.48 -27.34
N VAL A 52 2.78 -26.46 -26.60
CA VAL A 52 3.55 -27.20 -25.60
C VAL A 52 3.72 -28.63 -26.08
N VAL A 53 4.95 -29.13 -26.09
CA VAL A 53 5.26 -30.55 -26.27
C VAL A 53 5.72 -31.13 -24.94
N TYR A 54 5.26 -32.33 -24.58
CA TYR A 54 5.49 -32.91 -23.26
C TYR A 54 5.54 -34.44 -23.27
N GLY A 55 6.08 -35.03 -22.21
CA GLY A 55 6.19 -36.48 -22.06
C GLY A 55 6.83 -36.91 -20.75
N LEU A 56 7.03 -38.22 -20.57
CA LEU A 56 7.54 -38.81 -19.32
C LEU A 56 9.08 -38.86 -19.23
N ALA A 57 9.78 -38.54 -20.32
CA ALA A 57 11.24 -38.48 -20.37
C ALA A 57 11.70 -37.24 -21.16
N PRO A 58 12.86 -36.64 -20.82
CA PRO A 58 13.32 -35.39 -21.42
C PRO A 58 13.64 -35.49 -22.91
N ASP A 59 13.91 -36.70 -23.42
CA ASP A 59 14.18 -37.03 -24.81
C ASP A 59 12.95 -37.63 -25.55
N GLN A 60 11.80 -37.76 -24.87
CA GLN A 60 10.57 -38.38 -25.40
C GLN A 60 9.33 -37.50 -25.16
N LEU A 61 9.32 -36.31 -25.76
CA LEU A 61 8.17 -35.39 -25.72
C LEU A 61 7.20 -35.75 -26.86
N ILE A 62 6.40 -36.81 -26.64
CA ILE A 62 5.54 -37.40 -27.67
C ILE A 62 4.12 -36.83 -27.71
N GLU A 63 3.72 -36.09 -26.67
CA GLU A 63 2.40 -35.44 -26.58
C GLU A 63 2.53 -33.96 -26.92
N GLU A 64 1.48 -33.37 -27.51
CA GLU A 64 1.46 -31.94 -27.80
C GLU A 64 0.08 -31.31 -27.59
N LYS A 65 0.10 -30.02 -27.21
CA LYS A 65 -1.08 -29.16 -27.13
C LYS A 65 -0.78 -27.85 -27.84
N VAL A 66 -1.56 -27.55 -28.88
CA VAL A 66 -1.46 -26.31 -29.66
C VAL A 66 -2.56 -25.34 -29.19
N ALA A 67 -2.24 -24.05 -29.11
CA ALA A 67 -3.19 -22.99 -28.87
C ALA A 67 -4.15 -22.83 -30.06
N ASP A 68 -5.41 -22.51 -29.78
CA ASP A 68 -6.44 -22.35 -30.82
C ASP A 68 -6.26 -21.05 -31.64
N ALA A 69 -5.62 -20.04 -31.05
CA ALA A 69 -5.40 -18.74 -31.69
C ALA A 69 -4.04 -18.12 -31.30
N PRO A 70 -3.48 -17.21 -32.13
CA PRO A 70 -2.31 -16.44 -31.76
C PRO A 70 -2.58 -15.53 -30.56
N SER A 71 -1.65 -15.51 -29.59
CA SER A 71 -1.71 -14.63 -28.42
C SER A 71 -0.33 -14.11 -28.05
N LYS A 72 -0.28 -13.00 -27.29
CA LYS A 72 0.93 -12.58 -26.59
C LYS A 72 1.07 -13.33 -25.26
N PHE A 73 -0.03 -13.47 -24.52
CA PHE A 73 -0.10 -14.25 -23.30
C PHE A 73 -0.58 -15.66 -23.64
N HIS A 74 0.34 -16.61 -23.58
CA HIS A 74 0.05 -18.01 -23.87
C HIS A 74 -0.37 -18.69 -22.58
N LYS A 75 -1.56 -19.27 -22.57
CA LYS A 75 -2.15 -19.99 -21.43
C LYS A 75 -2.55 -21.38 -21.93
N ILE A 76 -1.66 -22.36 -21.80
CA ILE A 76 -1.87 -23.70 -22.38
C ILE A 76 -2.20 -24.69 -21.26
N GLN A 77 -3.46 -25.11 -21.21
CA GLN A 77 -3.93 -26.16 -20.31
C GLN A 77 -3.55 -27.54 -20.87
N LEU A 78 -2.76 -28.29 -20.11
CA LEU A 78 -2.52 -29.71 -20.33
C LEU A 78 -3.53 -30.50 -19.48
N SER A 79 -4.13 -31.54 -20.05
CA SER A 79 -5.17 -32.35 -19.41
C SER A 79 -4.95 -33.84 -19.74
N GLY A 80 -5.56 -34.74 -18.96
CA GLY A 80 -5.39 -36.19 -19.15
C GLY A 80 -4.05 -36.71 -18.61
N LEU A 81 -3.40 -35.94 -17.74
CA LEU A 81 -2.12 -36.32 -17.12
C LEU A 81 -2.34 -37.35 -16.00
N ASN A 82 -1.29 -38.10 -15.69
CA ASN A 82 -1.28 -39.00 -14.54
C ASN A 82 -1.06 -38.21 -13.24
N PRO A 83 -1.81 -38.49 -12.16
CA PRO A 83 -1.59 -37.90 -10.84
C PRO A 83 -0.21 -38.15 -10.25
N GLY A 84 0.29 -37.21 -9.45
CA GLY A 84 1.56 -37.31 -8.72
C GLY A 84 2.79 -37.58 -9.60
N THR A 85 2.70 -37.30 -10.90
CA THR A 85 3.65 -37.76 -11.91
C THR A 85 4.49 -36.61 -12.43
N SER A 86 5.78 -36.88 -12.64
CA SER A 86 6.69 -35.92 -13.27
C SER A 86 6.62 -35.99 -14.78
N TYR A 87 6.46 -34.84 -15.41
CA TYR A 87 6.48 -34.68 -16.87
C TYR A 87 7.58 -33.69 -17.26
N TYR A 88 8.12 -33.88 -18.45
CA TYR A 88 9.03 -32.97 -19.11
C TYR A 88 8.29 -32.19 -20.19
N TYR A 89 8.66 -30.94 -20.44
CA TYR A 89 7.97 -30.09 -21.41
C TYR A 89 8.88 -29.06 -22.09
N GLN A 90 8.45 -28.59 -23.26
CA GLN A 90 8.99 -27.42 -23.95
C GLN A 90 7.85 -26.55 -24.48
N CYS A 91 8.05 -25.24 -24.45
CA CYS A 91 7.17 -24.29 -25.13
C CYS A 91 7.74 -23.95 -26.51
N GLN A 92 6.87 -23.87 -27.51
CA GLN A 92 7.19 -23.55 -28.90
C GLN A 92 6.27 -22.44 -29.40
N TRP A 93 6.82 -21.50 -30.15
CA TRP A 93 6.06 -20.45 -30.83
C TRP A 93 6.84 -20.00 -32.06
N ALA A 94 6.14 -19.71 -33.16
CA ALA A 94 6.78 -19.42 -34.45
C ALA A 94 7.84 -20.49 -34.82
N ASN A 95 9.14 -20.13 -34.80
CA ASN A 95 10.29 -21.01 -35.02
C ASN A 95 11.22 -21.12 -33.80
N LYS A 96 10.72 -20.76 -32.61
CA LYS A 96 11.46 -20.75 -31.34
C LYS A 96 11.00 -21.90 -30.44
N THR A 97 11.89 -22.35 -29.57
CA THR A 97 11.63 -23.42 -28.62
C THR A 97 12.46 -23.19 -27.35
N THR A 98 11.87 -23.44 -26.18
CA THR A 98 12.58 -23.38 -24.90
C THR A 98 13.51 -24.59 -24.69
N PRO A 99 14.44 -24.54 -23.72
CA PRO A 99 14.98 -25.75 -23.11
C PRO A 99 13.88 -26.68 -22.59
N VAL A 100 14.24 -27.95 -22.36
CA VAL A 100 13.36 -28.93 -21.71
C VAL A 100 13.32 -28.63 -20.21
N TYR A 101 12.12 -28.44 -19.69
CA TYR A 101 11.84 -28.24 -18.27
C TYR A 101 11.04 -29.43 -17.72
N ARG A 102 10.77 -29.45 -16.41
CA ARG A 102 10.02 -30.52 -15.73
C ARG A 102 9.00 -29.92 -14.79
N PHE A 103 7.79 -30.48 -14.73
CA PHE A 103 6.80 -30.21 -13.70
C PHE A 103 6.31 -31.50 -13.03
N LYS A 104 5.56 -31.39 -11.94
CA LYS A 104 4.89 -32.50 -11.26
C LYS A 104 3.40 -32.17 -11.10
N THR A 105 2.53 -33.11 -11.44
CA THR A 105 1.07 -32.99 -11.19
C THR A 105 0.76 -33.22 -9.72
N ALA A 106 -0.36 -32.65 -9.24
CA ALA A 106 -0.78 -32.87 -7.87
C ALA A 106 -1.05 -34.37 -7.60
N PRO A 107 -0.87 -34.85 -6.37
CA PRO A 107 -1.29 -36.20 -6.04
C PRO A 107 -2.82 -36.31 -6.03
N GLN A 108 -3.36 -37.44 -6.47
CA GLN A 108 -4.79 -37.76 -6.30
C GLN A 108 -5.07 -38.35 -4.91
N ASP A 109 -4.08 -39.06 -4.36
CA ASP A 109 -4.16 -39.67 -3.04
C ASP A 109 -3.98 -38.60 -1.96
N GLU A 110 -5.02 -38.37 -1.17
CA GLU A 110 -5.01 -37.47 -0.01
C GLU A 110 -4.03 -37.93 1.09
N TRP A 111 -3.53 -39.18 1.03
CA TRP A 111 -2.55 -39.69 1.98
C TRP A 111 -1.10 -39.38 1.60
N GLN A 112 -0.86 -38.90 0.38
CA GLN A 112 0.47 -38.56 -0.08
C GLN A 112 0.93 -37.23 0.52
N SER A 113 2.13 -37.22 1.09
CA SER A 113 2.72 -36.00 1.62
C SER A 113 3.01 -35.00 0.50
N ILE A 114 2.76 -33.73 0.78
CA ILE A 114 3.06 -32.61 -0.12
C ILE A 114 3.96 -31.61 0.59
N ARG A 115 4.75 -30.87 -0.20
CA ARG A 115 5.60 -29.79 0.29
C ARG A 115 5.22 -28.48 -0.37
N ILE A 116 4.96 -27.47 0.45
CA ILE A 116 4.57 -26.13 0.00
C ILE A 116 5.65 -25.13 0.41
N ALA A 117 6.13 -24.32 -0.52
CA ALA A 117 6.92 -23.14 -0.19
C ALA A 117 6.00 -21.93 -0.04
N VAL A 118 6.26 -21.07 0.94
CA VAL A 118 5.45 -19.88 1.21
C VAL A 118 6.35 -18.67 1.36
N LEU A 119 5.99 -17.56 0.72
CA LEU A 119 6.67 -16.27 0.81
C LEU A 119 5.71 -15.13 0.44
N GLY A 120 6.15 -13.89 0.62
CA GLY A 120 5.44 -12.69 0.21
C GLY A 120 6.40 -11.52 0.07
N ASP A 121 5.94 -10.44 -0.55
CA ASP A 121 6.65 -9.16 -0.58
C ASP A 121 8.04 -9.27 -1.24
N SER A 122 8.11 -9.89 -2.42
CA SER A 122 9.34 -10.16 -3.18
C SER A 122 9.94 -8.95 -3.90
N ARG A 123 9.22 -7.83 -3.91
CA ARG A 123 9.56 -6.61 -4.66
C ARG A 123 10.87 -5.95 -4.22
N SER A 124 11.32 -4.97 -5.01
CA SER A 124 12.41 -4.02 -4.69
C SER A 124 13.85 -4.57 -4.67
N GLN A 125 14.13 -5.78 -4.18
CA GLN A 125 15.50 -6.34 -4.11
C GLN A 125 15.64 -7.68 -4.86
N PRO A 126 15.71 -7.68 -6.20
CA PRO A 126 15.70 -8.90 -7.01
C PRO A 126 16.85 -9.89 -6.71
N HIS A 127 17.98 -9.41 -6.20
CA HIS A 127 19.10 -10.27 -5.81
C HIS A 127 18.81 -11.09 -4.54
N ILE A 128 18.11 -10.48 -3.56
CA ILE A 128 17.61 -11.18 -2.36
C ILE A 128 16.57 -12.20 -2.77
N PHE A 129 15.59 -11.78 -3.57
CA PHE A 129 14.53 -12.66 -4.03
C PHE A 129 15.08 -13.86 -4.84
N SER A 130 16.04 -13.62 -5.74
CA SER A 130 16.71 -14.70 -6.49
C SER A 130 17.40 -15.72 -5.57
N ARG A 131 18.06 -15.26 -4.50
CA ARG A 131 18.70 -16.14 -3.52
C ARG A 131 17.67 -16.94 -2.72
N ILE A 132 16.54 -16.34 -2.35
CA ILE A 132 15.40 -17.05 -1.74
C ILE A 132 14.87 -18.13 -2.70
N CYS A 133 14.67 -17.82 -3.98
CA CYS A 133 14.26 -18.81 -4.97
C CYS A 133 15.24 -20.00 -5.07
N GLN A 134 16.55 -19.75 -5.01
CA GLN A 134 17.56 -20.82 -4.98
C GLN A 134 17.44 -21.71 -3.74
N GLN A 135 17.21 -21.13 -2.57
CA GLN A 135 16.98 -21.89 -1.34
C GLN A 135 15.70 -22.72 -1.45
N ILE A 136 14.60 -22.12 -1.92
CA ILE A 136 13.32 -22.82 -2.15
C ILE A 136 13.51 -24.03 -3.07
N ILE A 137 14.23 -23.88 -4.19
CA ILE A 137 14.51 -24.97 -5.12
C ILE A 137 15.22 -26.15 -4.41
N SER A 138 16.13 -25.87 -3.48
CA SER A 138 16.86 -26.92 -2.75
C SER A 138 15.97 -27.79 -1.85
N HIS A 139 14.78 -27.30 -1.52
CA HIS A 139 13.78 -28.04 -0.74
C HIS A 139 12.80 -28.84 -1.62
N ASP A 140 12.87 -28.77 -2.94
CA ASP A 140 12.00 -29.51 -3.88
C ASP A 140 10.49 -29.41 -3.54
N PRO A 141 9.91 -28.19 -3.45
CA PRO A 141 8.49 -28.04 -3.16
C PRO A 141 7.61 -28.46 -4.34
N ASP A 142 6.41 -28.92 -4.04
CA ASP A 142 5.40 -29.27 -5.04
C ASP A 142 4.70 -28.01 -5.59
N ILE A 143 4.49 -26.98 -4.75
CA ILE A 143 3.89 -25.68 -5.12
C ILE A 143 4.49 -24.52 -4.32
N VAL A 144 4.31 -23.30 -4.80
CA VAL A 144 4.65 -22.04 -4.12
C VAL A 144 3.39 -21.21 -3.88
N LEU A 145 3.17 -20.76 -2.65
CA LEU A 145 2.15 -19.76 -2.32
C LEU A 145 2.82 -18.39 -2.13
N HIS A 146 2.28 -17.35 -2.77
CA HIS A 146 2.83 -15.99 -2.68
C HIS A 146 1.79 -14.99 -2.16
N SER A 147 2.00 -14.40 -0.97
CA SER A 147 1.01 -13.54 -0.29
C SER A 147 0.97 -12.08 -0.79
N GLY A 148 1.18 -11.84 -2.08
CA GLY A 148 1.13 -10.50 -2.71
C GLY A 148 2.38 -9.63 -2.57
N ASP A 149 2.31 -8.42 -3.13
CA ASP A 149 3.42 -7.47 -3.29
C ASP A 149 4.60 -8.05 -4.07
N ILE A 150 4.27 -8.53 -5.28
CA ILE A 150 5.21 -9.22 -6.17
C ILE A 150 6.23 -8.23 -6.75
N VAL A 151 5.76 -7.05 -7.16
CA VAL A 151 6.55 -5.96 -7.75
C VAL A 151 6.31 -4.63 -7.02
N ALA A 152 7.16 -3.62 -7.27
CA ALA A 152 7.01 -2.33 -6.60
C ALA A 152 5.81 -1.50 -7.10
N ASP A 153 5.36 -1.68 -8.34
CA ASP A 153 4.12 -1.10 -8.86
C ASP A 153 3.57 -1.99 -9.98
N GLY A 154 2.45 -2.67 -9.72
CA GLY A 154 1.82 -3.61 -10.66
C GLY A 154 1.40 -2.98 -11.98
N ARG A 155 1.23 -1.64 -12.03
CA ARG A 155 0.88 -0.90 -13.25
C ARG A 155 2.09 -0.69 -14.16
N GLN A 156 3.31 -0.81 -13.64
CA GLN A 156 4.54 -0.65 -14.41
C GLN A 156 4.98 -2.00 -14.96
N VAL A 157 4.53 -2.31 -16.18
CA VAL A 157 4.81 -3.57 -16.90
C VAL A 157 6.31 -3.89 -16.93
N GLU A 158 7.16 -2.86 -17.12
CA GLU A 158 8.61 -2.97 -17.17
C GLU A 158 9.26 -3.48 -15.88
N GLN A 159 8.54 -3.47 -14.74
CA GLN A 159 9.06 -3.97 -13.46
C GLN A 159 8.93 -5.49 -13.29
N TRP A 160 7.92 -6.10 -13.90
CA TRP A 160 7.56 -7.51 -13.71
C TRP A 160 8.67 -8.48 -14.05
N LYS A 161 9.32 -8.26 -15.20
CA LYS A 161 10.42 -9.10 -15.65
C LYS A 161 11.65 -9.00 -14.74
N PRO A 162 12.28 -7.82 -14.54
CA PRO A 162 13.52 -7.73 -13.75
C PRO A 162 13.33 -7.91 -12.24
N GLN A 163 12.16 -7.58 -11.67
CA GLN A 163 11.94 -7.70 -10.22
C GLN A 163 11.47 -9.10 -9.81
N PHE A 164 10.69 -9.78 -10.66
CA PHE A 164 10.04 -11.04 -10.27
C PHE A 164 10.38 -12.21 -11.19
N PHE A 165 10.00 -12.14 -12.48
CA PHE A 165 10.08 -13.31 -13.35
C PHE A 165 11.52 -13.77 -13.64
N GLU A 166 12.47 -12.84 -13.85
CA GLU A 166 13.87 -13.22 -14.06
C GLU A 166 14.54 -13.79 -12.81
N PRO A 167 14.43 -13.16 -11.62
CA PRO A 167 14.93 -13.75 -10.37
C PRO A 167 14.36 -15.13 -10.06
N ALA A 168 13.09 -15.38 -10.39
CA ALA A 168 12.37 -16.61 -10.05
C ALA A 168 12.36 -17.67 -11.16
N LYS A 169 12.91 -17.40 -12.36
CA LYS A 169 12.72 -18.28 -13.54
C LYS A 169 13.04 -19.75 -13.29
N GLU A 170 14.13 -20.05 -12.59
CA GLU A 170 14.54 -21.44 -12.34
C GLU A 170 13.56 -22.20 -11.45
N LEU A 171 12.89 -21.48 -10.54
CA LEU A 171 11.82 -22.01 -9.69
C LEU A 171 10.53 -22.16 -10.51
N LEU A 172 10.13 -21.12 -11.23
CA LEU A 172 8.85 -21.06 -11.95
C LEU A 172 8.78 -22.01 -13.17
N HIS A 173 9.91 -22.35 -13.78
CA HIS A 173 9.99 -23.41 -14.80
C HIS A 173 9.58 -24.80 -14.27
N ARG A 174 9.51 -24.98 -12.95
CA ARG A 174 9.38 -26.31 -12.32
C ARG A 174 8.25 -26.43 -11.32
N VAL A 175 8.01 -25.36 -10.57
CA VAL A 175 7.09 -25.36 -9.44
C VAL A 175 5.94 -24.39 -9.73
N PRO A 176 4.68 -24.87 -9.71
CA PRO A 176 3.51 -24.01 -9.86
C PRO A 176 3.39 -22.98 -8.75
N ILE A 177 3.01 -21.75 -9.11
CA ILE A 177 2.82 -20.64 -8.18
C ILE A 177 1.34 -20.28 -8.03
N TYR A 178 0.94 -19.93 -6.82
CA TYR A 178 -0.41 -19.47 -6.48
C TYR A 178 -0.32 -18.16 -5.69
N PRO A 179 -0.50 -16.99 -6.33
CA PRO A 179 -0.42 -15.71 -5.64
C PRO A 179 -1.79 -15.12 -5.26
N THR A 180 -1.79 -14.32 -4.19
CA THR A 180 -2.84 -13.34 -3.89
C THR A 180 -2.35 -11.93 -4.23
N PRO A 181 -3.24 -10.98 -4.59
CA PRO A 181 -2.83 -9.59 -4.82
C PRO A 181 -2.52 -8.88 -3.49
N GLY A 182 -1.47 -8.06 -3.50
CA GLY A 182 -1.11 -7.09 -2.48
C GLY A 182 -1.33 -5.66 -2.93
N ASN A 183 -1.13 -4.70 -2.02
CA ASN A 183 -1.46 -3.30 -2.31
C ASN A 183 -0.58 -2.70 -3.42
N HIS A 184 0.58 -3.27 -3.70
CA HIS A 184 1.44 -2.85 -4.81
C HIS A 184 0.97 -3.36 -6.18
N GLU A 185 0.14 -4.40 -6.26
CA GLU A 185 -0.44 -4.87 -7.53
C GLU A 185 -1.46 -3.86 -8.13
N GLN A 186 -2.04 -2.98 -7.30
CA GLN A 186 -2.93 -1.87 -7.70
C GLN A 186 -4.09 -2.27 -8.62
N LYS A 187 -4.61 -3.51 -8.47
CA LYS A 187 -5.66 -4.09 -9.33
C LYS A 187 -5.32 -4.00 -10.83
N ALA A 188 -4.04 -4.05 -11.18
CA ALA A 188 -3.61 -3.95 -12.57
C ALA A 188 -4.02 -5.20 -13.36
N ASP A 189 -4.65 -5.02 -14.53
CA ASP A 189 -5.03 -6.13 -15.43
C ASP A 189 -3.84 -7.04 -15.76
N TYR A 190 -2.64 -6.45 -15.86
CA TYR A 190 -1.41 -7.18 -16.14
C TYR A 190 -1.09 -8.26 -15.10
N TYR A 191 -1.44 -8.05 -13.82
CA TYR A 191 -1.34 -9.08 -12.78
C TYR A 191 -2.27 -10.26 -13.11
N PHE A 192 -3.54 -10.00 -13.36
CA PHE A 192 -4.54 -11.06 -13.63
C PHE A 192 -4.28 -11.78 -14.96
N GLU A 193 -3.65 -11.13 -15.93
CA GLU A 193 -3.19 -11.79 -17.16
C GLU A 193 -2.09 -12.83 -16.89
N HIS A 194 -1.15 -12.52 -16.00
CA HIS A 194 -0.09 -13.43 -15.59
C HIS A 194 -0.52 -14.47 -14.57
N PHE A 195 -1.55 -14.20 -13.77
CA PHE A 195 -2.02 -15.11 -12.72
C PHE A 195 -3.50 -15.46 -12.91
N PRO A 196 -3.83 -16.29 -13.93
CA PRO A 196 -5.22 -16.67 -14.21
C PRO A 196 -5.81 -17.65 -13.18
N VAL A 197 -5.09 -18.01 -12.12
CA VAL A 197 -5.63 -18.79 -10.99
C VAL A 197 -6.87 -18.12 -10.35
N HIS A 198 -6.98 -16.80 -10.49
CA HIS A 198 -8.13 -16.00 -10.04
C HIS A 198 -9.40 -16.26 -10.87
N GLY A 199 -9.27 -16.80 -12.09
CA GLY A 199 -10.41 -17.00 -12.99
C GLY A 199 -11.12 -15.68 -13.31
N ASP A 200 -12.44 -15.67 -13.16
CA ASP A 200 -13.28 -14.47 -13.32
C ASP A 200 -13.48 -13.69 -11.99
N ASP A 201 -12.99 -14.24 -10.87
CA ASP A 201 -13.08 -13.65 -9.54
C ASP A 201 -11.77 -12.93 -9.16
N LEU A 202 -11.74 -12.27 -8.00
CA LEU A 202 -10.53 -11.63 -7.44
C LEU A 202 -9.88 -12.45 -6.32
N TRP A 203 -10.41 -13.65 -6.06
CA TRP A 203 -10.00 -14.60 -5.04
C TRP A 203 -10.18 -16.01 -5.62
N TRP A 204 -9.56 -17.02 -5.01
CA TRP A 204 -9.56 -18.38 -5.53
C TRP A 204 -9.44 -19.41 -4.41
N SER A 205 -9.81 -20.65 -4.71
CA SER A 205 -9.46 -21.81 -3.89
C SER A 205 -9.00 -22.98 -4.77
N VAL A 206 -8.18 -23.87 -4.20
CA VAL A 206 -7.69 -25.07 -4.89
C VAL A 206 -7.45 -26.20 -3.90
N ASP A 207 -7.80 -27.41 -4.31
CA ASP A 207 -7.41 -28.63 -3.63
C ASP A 207 -6.09 -29.13 -4.19
N TYR A 208 -5.12 -29.38 -3.30
CA TYR A 208 -3.82 -29.92 -3.67
C TYR A 208 -3.44 -31.03 -2.69
N GLY A 209 -3.60 -32.30 -3.10
CA GLY A 209 -3.43 -33.42 -2.17
C GLY A 209 -4.41 -33.32 -0.99
N SER A 210 -3.88 -33.33 0.23
CA SER A 210 -4.66 -33.34 1.48
C SER A 210 -5.07 -31.95 2.00
N VAL A 211 -4.87 -30.89 1.20
CA VAL A 211 -5.11 -29.52 1.66
C VAL A 211 -6.01 -28.76 0.68
N HIS A 212 -6.98 -28.07 1.27
CA HIS A 212 -7.74 -27.01 0.62
C HIS A 212 -7.06 -25.67 0.87
N ILE A 213 -6.65 -24.97 -0.19
CA ILE A 213 -5.93 -23.70 -0.10
C ILE A 213 -6.83 -22.59 -0.62
N ILE A 214 -6.95 -21.52 0.14
CA ILE A 214 -7.80 -20.37 -0.14
C ILE A 214 -6.92 -19.14 -0.31
N GLY A 215 -6.99 -18.48 -1.45
CA GLY A 215 -6.37 -17.18 -1.72
C GLY A 215 -7.40 -16.07 -1.71
N LEU A 216 -7.36 -15.21 -0.70
CA LEU A 216 -8.28 -14.06 -0.56
C LEU A 216 -7.61 -12.75 -1.00
N ASN A 217 -8.43 -11.81 -1.44
CA ASN A 217 -8.01 -10.46 -1.76
C ASN A 217 -8.42 -9.49 -0.64
N SER A 218 -7.46 -9.23 0.25
CA SER A 218 -7.62 -8.29 1.37
C SER A 218 -7.72 -6.81 0.97
N LEU A 219 -7.69 -6.48 -0.33
CA LEU A 219 -7.99 -5.13 -0.86
C LEU A 219 -9.46 -4.94 -1.20
N GLU A 220 -10.23 -6.03 -1.31
CA GLU A 220 -11.67 -5.97 -1.47
C GLU A 220 -12.38 -6.00 -0.12
N ASP A 221 -13.65 -5.62 -0.13
CA ASP A 221 -14.50 -5.76 1.04
C ASP A 221 -14.59 -7.23 1.46
N GLY A 222 -14.24 -7.50 2.72
CA GLY A 222 -14.28 -8.81 3.34
C GLY A 222 -15.29 -8.89 4.49
N SER A 223 -16.16 -7.89 4.65
CA SER A 223 -17.18 -7.85 5.70
C SER A 223 -18.36 -8.79 5.41
N PRO A 224 -19.13 -9.20 6.43
CA PRO A 224 -20.31 -10.03 6.24
C PRO A 224 -21.31 -9.43 5.24
N GLY A 225 -21.74 -10.22 4.26
CA GLY A 225 -22.62 -9.77 3.16
C GLY A 225 -21.88 -9.21 1.94
N SER A 226 -20.55 -9.06 1.99
CA SER A 226 -19.75 -8.78 0.81
C SER A 226 -19.67 -10.02 -0.11
N PRO A 227 -19.50 -9.85 -1.43
CA PRO A 227 -19.36 -10.97 -2.37
C PRO A 227 -18.25 -11.96 -1.99
N GLN A 228 -17.10 -11.44 -1.53
CA GLN A 228 -15.97 -12.28 -1.10
C GLN A 228 -16.28 -13.08 0.17
N TYR A 229 -16.91 -12.45 1.16
CA TYR A 229 -17.25 -13.13 2.41
C TYR A 229 -18.29 -14.23 2.18
N ASP A 230 -19.34 -13.95 1.41
CA ASP A 230 -20.39 -14.92 1.09
C ASP A 230 -19.84 -16.09 0.26
N TRP A 231 -18.88 -15.83 -0.64
CA TRP A 231 -18.14 -16.86 -1.35
C TRP A 231 -17.32 -17.71 -0.38
N LEU A 232 -16.54 -17.09 0.50
CA LEU A 232 -15.66 -17.76 1.46
C LEU A 232 -16.45 -18.68 2.40
N VAL A 233 -17.62 -18.25 2.89
CA VAL A 233 -18.50 -19.08 3.72
C VAL A 233 -18.90 -20.36 2.97
N LYS A 234 -19.35 -20.23 1.70
CA LYS A 234 -19.79 -21.37 0.88
C LYS A 234 -18.65 -22.31 0.52
N ASP A 235 -17.48 -21.75 0.21
CA ASP A 235 -16.27 -22.49 -0.12
C ASP A 235 -15.80 -23.33 1.08
N LEU A 236 -15.69 -22.70 2.26
CA LEU A 236 -15.36 -23.41 3.50
C LEU A 236 -16.39 -24.48 3.88
N GLU A 237 -17.67 -24.26 3.61
CA GLU A 237 -18.72 -25.26 3.85
C GLU A 237 -18.63 -26.47 2.91
N SER A 238 -18.28 -26.23 1.65
CA SER A 238 -18.17 -27.28 0.63
C SER A 238 -16.92 -28.14 0.80
N ASN A 239 -15.85 -27.56 1.35
CA ASN A 239 -14.53 -28.18 1.46
C ASN A 239 -14.17 -28.66 2.88
N GLN A 240 -15.19 -28.97 3.70
CA GLN A 240 -14.98 -29.59 5.02
C GLN A 240 -14.41 -31.01 4.95
N HIS A 241 -14.50 -31.67 3.80
CA HIS A 241 -13.99 -33.03 3.59
C HIS A 241 -12.45 -33.11 3.56
N GLN A 242 -11.77 -31.99 3.23
CA GLN A 242 -10.31 -31.95 3.17
C GLN A 242 -9.70 -32.01 4.58
N PRO A 243 -8.63 -32.80 4.81
CA PRO A 243 -7.96 -32.89 6.12
C PRO A 243 -7.43 -31.54 6.61
N TRP A 244 -6.87 -30.74 5.71
CA TRP A 244 -6.27 -29.45 6.03
C TRP A 244 -6.89 -28.30 5.23
N ARG A 245 -6.95 -27.12 5.85
CA ARG A 245 -7.31 -25.86 5.22
C ARG A 245 -6.25 -24.82 5.50
N ILE A 246 -5.80 -24.10 4.48
CA ILE A 246 -4.87 -22.98 4.61
C ILE A 246 -5.52 -21.76 3.93
N ALA A 247 -5.59 -20.63 4.63
CA ALA A 247 -5.97 -19.37 4.00
C ALA A 247 -4.74 -18.46 3.86
N MET A 248 -4.64 -17.78 2.72
CA MET A 248 -3.60 -16.82 2.41
C MET A 248 -4.19 -15.52 1.86
N PHE A 249 -3.63 -14.38 2.24
CA PHE A 249 -3.98 -13.05 1.74
C PHE A 249 -2.86 -12.06 2.06
N HIS A 250 -2.96 -10.81 1.60
CA HIS A 250 -1.88 -9.85 1.77
C HIS A 250 -1.84 -9.17 3.16
N HIS A 251 -2.91 -8.48 3.58
CA HIS A 251 -2.91 -7.73 4.85
C HIS A 251 -3.12 -8.64 6.07
N PRO A 252 -2.19 -8.68 7.03
CA PRO A 252 -2.28 -9.59 8.17
C PRO A 252 -3.39 -9.23 9.15
N LEU A 253 -4.09 -10.24 9.66
CA LEU A 253 -5.07 -10.04 10.73
C LEU A 253 -4.35 -9.65 12.03
N PHE A 254 -3.17 -10.23 12.31
CA PHE A 254 -2.38 -9.98 13.52
C PHE A 254 -0.97 -9.53 13.16
N HIS A 255 -0.55 -8.34 13.62
CA HIS A 255 0.73 -7.73 13.25
C HIS A 255 1.42 -7.01 14.42
N ALA A 256 2.75 -6.89 14.32
CA ALA A 256 3.60 -6.26 15.33
C ALA A 256 4.21 -4.93 14.86
N HIS A 257 3.72 -4.36 13.76
CA HIS A 257 4.22 -3.08 13.26
C HIS A 257 3.88 -1.92 14.23
N PRO A 258 4.85 -1.03 14.56
CA PRO A 258 4.70 -0.04 15.64
C PRO A 258 3.61 0.99 15.41
N ARG A 259 3.29 1.30 14.16
CA ARG A 259 2.40 2.41 13.78
C ARG A 259 1.22 2.02 12.89
N ARG A 260 1.04 0.72 12.60
CA ARG A 260 -0.05 0.30 11.72
C ARG A 260 -1.33 0.11 12.53
N PRO A 261 -2.50 0.49 11.99
CA PRO A 261 -3.77 0.20 12.62
C PRO A 261 -4.14 -1.27 12.44
N VAL A 262 -5.04 -1.76 13.30
CA VAL A 262 -5.66 -3.08 13.14
C VAL A 262 -6.68 -3.02 12.01
N TYR A 263 -6.63 -3.98 11.08
CA TYR A 263 -7.60 -4.08 9.99
C TYR A 263 -8.92 -4.70 10.47
N ASP A 264 -10.06 -4.13 10.08
CA ASP A 264 -11.39 -4.60 10.49
C ASP A 264 -11.68 -6.04 10.06
N ILE A 265 -11.08 -6.51 8.96
CA ILE A 265 -11.17 -7.91 8.49
C ILE A 265 -10.74 -8.92 9.57
N ARG A 266 -9.90 -8.54 10.55
CA ARG A 266 -9.60 -9.39 11.72
C ARG A 266 -10.89 -9.85 12.39
N TYR A 267 -11.85 -8.96 12.56
CA TYR A 267 -13.07 -9.20 13.33
C TYR A 267 -14.15 -9.94 12.55
N HIS A 268 -13.93 -10.19 11.25
CA HIS A 268 -14.84 -10.93 10.40
C HIS A 268 -14.27 -12.29 10.02
N TRP A 269 -13.00 -12.34 9.64
CA TRP A 269 -12.39 -13.55 9.12
C TRP A 269 -11.88 -14.48 10.22
N THR A 270 -11.27 -13.96 11.29
CA THR A 270 -10.79 -14.80 12.40
C THR A 270 -11.90 -15.67 13.02
N PRO A 271 -13.10 -15.14 13.38
CA PRO A 271 -14.15 -15.99 13.92
C PRO A 271 -14.66 -17.02 12.90
N LEU A 272 -14.75 -16.66 11.61
CA LEU A 272 -15.13 -17.59 10.54
C LEU A 272 -14.11 -18.72 10.38
N PHE A 273 -12.82 -18.40 10.32
CA PHE A 273 -11.74 -19.36 10.21
C PHE A 273 -11.71 -20.31 11.41
N ASN A 274 -11.86 -19.79 12.62
CA ASN A 274 -11.96 -20.62 13.82
C ASN A 274 -13.18 -21.55 13.75
N GLN A 275 -14.37 -21.02 13.43
CA GLN A 275 -15.60 -21.80 13.32
C GLN A 275 -15.52 -22.91 12.25
N LYS A 276 -14.83 -22.64 11.14
CA LYS A 276 -14.67 -23.59 10.02
C LYS A 276 -13.38 -24.42 10.10
N ASN A 277 -12.69 -24.40 11.25
CA ASN A 277 -11.43 -25.12 11.52
C ASN A 277 -10.36 -24.88 10.45
N VAL A 278 -9.97 -23.62 10.20
CA VAL A 278 -8.84 -23.28 9.33
C VAL A 278 -7.58 -23.08 10.19
N PRO A 279 -6.73 -24.10 10.38
CA PRO A 279 -5.68 -24.06 11.40
C PRO A 279 -4.49 -23.16 11.06
N LEU A 280 -4.28 -22.81 9.78
CA LEU A 280 -3.15 -22.01 9.34
C LEU A 280 -3.59 -20.86 8.44
N ILE A 281 -3.22 -19.65 8.86
CA ILE A 281 -3.47 -18.41 8.13
C ILE A 281 -2.13 -17.76 7.81
N VAL A 282 -1.90 -17.43 6.54
CA VAL A 282 -0.66 -16.83 6.05
C VAL A 282 -0.93 -15.43 5.50
N ALA A 283 -0.09 -14.47 5.85
CA ALA A 283 -0.15 -13.12 5.31
C ALA A 283 1.23 -12.53 4.95
N GLY A 284 1.20 -11.43 4.19
CA GLY A 284 2.36 -10.64 3.77
C GLY A 284 2.38 -9.25 4.41
N HIS A 285 2.72 -8.22 3.62
CA HIS A 285 2.60 -6.77 3.86
C HIS A 285 3.51 -6.16 4.92
N ASP A 286 3.76 -6.88 6.01
CA ASP A 286 4.55 -6.44 7.16
C ASP A 286 5.92 -7.12 7.11
N HIS A 287 6.93 -6.45 6.54
CA HIS A 287 8.20 -7.04 6.09
C HIS A 287 9.11 -7.57 7.23
N TYR A 288 8.65 -8.61 7.92
CA TYR A 288 9.31 -9.41 8.94
C TYR A 288 8.60 -10.77 9.03
N TYR A 289 9.19 -11.72 9.74
CA TYR A 289 8.51 -12.93 10.16
C TYR A 289 7.75 -12.67 11.47
N LEU A 290 6.50 -13.12 11.56
CA LEU A 290 5.78 -13.20 12.82
C LEU A 290 4.89 -14.43 12.84
N ARG A 291 4.89 -15.17 13.94
CA ARG A 291 3.93 -16.24 14.22
C ARG A 291 3.22 -15.95 15.53
N THR A 292 1.90 -16.08 15.51
CA THR A 292 1.10 -15.94 16.73
C THR A 292 1.15 -17.21 17.58
N HIS A 293 0.84 -17.06 18.87
CA HIS A 293 0.22 -18.16 19.61
C HIS A 293 -1.08 -18.58 18.91
N PRO A 294 -1.57 -19.81 19.08
CA PRO A 294 -2.90 -20.16 18.63
C PRO A 294 -3.97 -19.20 19.14
N ILE A 295 -4.85 -18.74 18.25
CA ILE A 295 -5.95 -17.82 18.58
C ILE A 295 -7.27 -18.53 18.30
N GLY A 296 -8.16 -18.58 19.29
CA GLY A 296 -9.47 -19.22 19.12
C GLY A 296 -10.26 -19.36 20.40
N SER A 297 -11.12 -20.36 20.51
CA SER A 297 -12.04 -20.51 21.64
C SER A 297 -11.43 -21.27 22.83
N PHE A 298 -11.87 -20.90 24.05
CA PHE A 298 -11.65 -21.70 25.26
C PHE A 298 -12.37 -23.05 25.20
N THR A 299 -13.64 -23.06 24.78
CA THR A 299 -14.53 -24.24 24.84
C THR A 299 -14.31 -25.22 23.70
N GLU A 300 -13.79 -24.75 22.56
CA GLU A 300 -13.64 -25.56 21.34
C GLU A 300 -12.17 -25.61 20.90
N LYS A 301 -11.44 -26.63 21.38
CA LYS A 301 -9.98 -26.76 21.16
C LYS A 301 -9.58 -26.85 19.69
N ASN A 302 -10.45 -27.37 18.84
CA ASN A 302 -10.18 -27.53 17.41
C ASN A 302 -10.46 -26.25 16.60
N GLN A 303 -11.12 -25.25 17.20
CA GLN A 303 -11.42 -23.96 16.57
C GLN A 303 -10.36 -22.91 16.92
N ARG A 304 -9.10 -23.23 16.60
CA ARG A 304 -7.94 -22.36 16.86
C ARG A 304 -7.05 -22.29 15.63
N SER A 305 -6.64 -21.07 15.31
CA SER A 305 -5.83 -20.77 14.14
C SER A 305 -4.46 -20.24 14.56
N VAL A 306 -3.41 -20.65 13.85
CA VAL A 306 -2.08 -20.02 13.91
C VAL A 306 -1.97 -19.05 12.73
N HIS A 307 -1.63 -17.81 13.03
CA HIS A 307 -1.42 -16.78 12.01
C HIS A 307 0.08 -16.54 11.83
N ILE A 308 0.53 -16.53 10.57
CA ILE A 308 1.93 -16.29 10.22
C ILE A 308 2.03 -15.17 9.19
N ILE A 309 2.87 -14.17 9.48
CA ILE A 309 3.36 -13.19 8.52
C ILE A 309 4.67 -13.74 7.93
N SER A 310 4.71 -13.90 6.60
CA SER A 310 5.88 -14.40 5.86
C SER A 310 6.30 -13.41 4.75
N ALA A 311 6.54 -12.15 5.11
CA ALA A 311 6.75 -11.02 4.21
C ALA A 311 8.24 -10.66 3.99
N GLY A 312 9.15 -11.63 4.14
CA GLY A 312 10.59 -11.43 4.01
C GLY A 312 11.15 -11.70 2.60
N GLY A 313 10.33 -11.67 1.56
CA GLY A 313 10.67 -12.18 0.22
C GLY A 313 11.62 -11.31 -0.60
N GLY A 314 11.84 -10.05 -0.23
CA GLY A 314 12.72 -9.15 -0.96
C GLY A 314 12.50 -7.66 -0.68
N ALA A 315 11.34 -7.26 -0.18
CA ALA A 315 11.08 -5.87 0.17
C ALA A 315 11.87 -5.41 1.41
N PRO A 316 12.19 -4.11 1.56
CA PRO A 316 12.98 -3.62 2.69
C PRO A 316 12.32 -3.93 4.04
N LEU A 317 13.05 -4.58 4.94
CA LEU A 317 12.52 -5.08 6.21
C LEU A 317 12.04 -3.96 7.14
N TYR A 318 11.07 -4.29 7.99
CA TYR A 318 10.53 -3.40 9.02
C TYR A 318 10.99 -3.79 10.43
N ASP A 319 10.99 -2.81 11.32
CA ASP A 319 11.03 -3.05 12.77
C ASP A 319 9.65 -3.48 13.28
N PHE A 320 9.64 -4.16 14.42
CA PHE A 320 8.42 -4.59 15.10
C PHE A 320 8.49 -4.31 16.60
N VAL A 321 7.33 -4.28 17.25
CA VAL A 321 7.18 -4.16 18.71
C VAL A 321 6.58 -5.44 19.28
N GLU A 322 6.94 -5.78 20.51
CA GLU A 322 6.41 -6.97 21.18
C GLU A 322 4.90 -6.85 21.36
N LYS A 323 4.17 -7.92 21.02
CA LYS A 323 2.74 -8.08 21.25
C LYS A 323 2.52 -9.37 22.02
N SER A 324 1.56 -9.37 22.93
CA SER A 324 1.20 -10.53 23.78
C SER A 324 0.86 -11.80 22.98
N TYR A 325 0.35 -11.64 21.76
CA TYR A 325 0.02 -12.74 20.87
C TYR A 325 1.16 -13.25 20.01
N THR A 326 2.33 -12.62 20.06
CA THR A 326 3.50 -13.04 19.30
C THR A 326 4.20 -14.21 19.99
N ALA A 327 4.15 -15.39 19.36
CA ALA A 327 4.94 -16.54 19.80
C ALA A 327 6.39 -16.47 19.30
N LYS A 328 6.59 -15.92 18.10
CA LYS A 328 7.91 -15.68 17.49
C LYS A 328 7.82 -14.51 16.53
N ALA A 329 8.82 -13.64 16.52
CA ALA A 329 8.99 -12.64 15.49
C ALA A 329 10.48 -12.41 15.19
N GLN A 330 10.81 -12.09 13.94
CA GLN A 330 12.17 -11.81 13.52
C GLN A 330 12.17 -10.94 12.26
N SER A 331 12.90 -9.83 12.27
CA SER A 331 13.12 -9.01 11.08
C SER A 331 14.28 -9.61 10.29
N VAL A 332 13.96 -10.39 9.26
CA VAL A 332 14.93 -11.14 8.44
C VAL A 332 14.32 -11.45 7.07
N TYR A 333 15.16 -11.51 6.02
CA TYR A 333 14.73 -12.07 4.74
C TYR A 333 14.58 -13.58 4.85
N HIS A 334 13.42 -14.10 4.46
CA HIS A 334 13.07 -15.49 4.72
C HIS A 334 11.99 -16.00 3.77
N PHE A 335 11.79 -17.30 3.82
CA PHE A 335 10.64 -18.02 3.27
C PHE A 335 10.24 -19.12 4.26
N MET A 336 9.14 -19.82 3.99
CA MET A 336 8.76 -21.00 4.74
C MET A 336 8.67 -22.25 3.88
N ILE A 337 8.90 -23.40 4.51
CA ILE A 337 8.59 -24.73 3.97
C ILE A 337 7.57 -25.40 4.88
N LEU A 338 6.47 -25.86 4.29
CA LEU A 338 5.40 -26.59 4.94
C LEU A 338 5.46 -28.03 4.41
N ASP A 339 5.80 -28.97 5.29
CA ASP A 339 5.62 -30.40 5.01
C ASP A 339 4.24 -30.82 5.52
N VAL A 340 3.34 -31.19 4.61
CA VAL A 340 1.95 -31.54 4.92
C VAL A 340 1.76 -33.04 4.74
N THR A 341 1.14 -33.65 5.74
CA THR A 341 0.69 -35.04 5.77
C THR A 341 -0.75 -35.06 6.30
N PRO A 342 -1.51 -36.15 6.15
CA PRO A 342 -2.84 -36.27 6.73
C PRO A 342 -2.88 -36.03 8.25
N GLU A 343 -1.79 -36.33 8.96
CA GLU A 343 -1.71 -36.23 10.42
C GLU A 343 -1.26 -34.86 10.90
N LYS A 344 -0.43 -34.15 10.12
CA LYS A 344 0.21 -32.90 10.56
C LYS A 344 0.71 -32.01 9.42
N ILE A 345 0.83 -30.73 9.74
CA ILE A 345 1.61 -29.72 9.00
C ILE A 345 2.83 -29.34 9.84
N VAL A 346 4.04 -29.43 9.28
CA VAL A 346 5.26 -28.90 9.89
C VAL A 346 5.71 -27.68 9.11
N CYS A 347 5.57 -26.49 9.69
CA CYS A 347 6.02 -25.24 9.10
C CYS A 347 7.41 -24.89 9.63
N ARG A 348 8.37 -24.64 8.74
CA ARG A 348 9.72 -24.16 9.08
C ARG A 348 9.96 -22.81 8.42
N ALA A 349 10.35 -21.81 9.19
CA ALA A 349 10.80 -20.52 8.67
C ALA A 349 12.32 -20.54 8.51
N ILE A 350 12.79 -20.19 7.31
CA ILE A 350 14.17 -20.38 6.86
C ILE A 350 14.69 -19.04 6.34
N ASP A 351 15.82 -18.59 6.88
CA ASP A 351 16.47 -17.36 6.40
C ASP A 351 17.19 -17.57 5.06
N ILE A 352 17.71 -16.48 4.50
CA ILE A 352 18.37 -16.49 3.19
C ILE A 352 19.70 -17.27 3.16
N GLU A 353 20.31 -17.48 4.33
CA GLU A 353 21.47 -18.34 4.54
C GLU A 353 21.10 -19.83 4.62
N GLY A 354 19.82 -20.15 4.82
CA GLY A 354 19.30 -21.53 4.93
C GLY A 354 19.16 -22.02 6.37
N ALA A 355 19.30 -21.16 7.36
CA ALA A 355 19.09 -21.53 8.76
C ALA A 355 17.61 -21.49 9.12
N ILE A 356 17.15 -22.58 9.74
CA ILE A 356 15.80 -22.66 10.32
C ILE A 356 15.81 -21.89 11.63
N PHE A 357 15.09 -20.77 11.71
CA PHE A 357 15.01 -19.93 12.92
C PHE A 357 13.68 -20.07 13.67
N ASP A 358 12.69 -20.73 13.06
CA ASP A 358 11.45 -21.10 13.72
C ASP A 358 10.86 -22.40 13.16
N THR A 359 10.12 -23.14 13.99
CA THR A 359 9.36 -24.33 13.59
C THR A 359 8.07 -24.43 14.41
N VAL A 360 6.95 -24.68 13.73
CA VAL A 360 5.66 -24.99 14.36
C VAL A 360 5.06 -26.25 13.73
N GLU A 361 4.51 -27.12 14.56
CA GLU A 361 3.76 -28.30 14.14
C GLU A 361 2.28 -28.10 14.46
N LEU A 362 1.41 -28.32 13.47
CA LEU A 362 -0.04 -28.36 13.60
C LEU A 362 -0.47 -29.82 13.41
N ARG A 363 -1.36 -30.35 14.25
CA ARG A 363 -1.80 -31.74 14.19
C ARG A 363 -3.31 -31.85 13.98
N ALA A 364 -3.74 -32.90 13.28
CA ALA A 364 -5.14 -33.10 12.91
C ALA A 364 -6.04 -33.38 14.15
N ASP A 365 -5.45 -33.91 15.24
CA ASP A 365 -6.12 -34.11 16.53
C ASP A 365 -6.20 -32.82 17.39
N GLY A 366 -5.78 -31.68 16.82
CA GLY A 366 -5.74 -30.37 17.46
C GLY A 366 -4.31 -29.92 17.75
N LEU A 367 -4.17 -28.67 18.18
CA LEU A 367 -2.87 -28.13 18.60
C LEU A 367 -2.37 -28.84 19.86
N THR A 368 -1.05 -28.97 20.00
CA THR A 368 -0.48 -29.71 21.13
C THR A 368 -0.89 -29.04 22.45
N PRO A 369 -1.38 -29.80 23.45
CA PRO A 369 -1.95 -29.22 24.68
C PRO A 369 -1.00 -28.36 25.51
N ASP A 370 0.31 -28.48 25.30
CA ASP A 370 1.40 -27.76 25.95
C ASP A 370 1.66 -26.37 25.35
N GLN A 371 1.05 -26.03 24.21
CA GLN A 371 1.11 -24.69 23.65
C GLN A 371 0.05 -23.79 24.26
N GLY A 372 0.49 -22.72 24.93
CA GLY A 372 -0.41 -21.66 25.37
C GLY A 372 -1.16 -21.04 24.19
N TYR A 373 -2.42 -20.64 24.40
CA TYR A 373 -3.29 -20.03 23.38
C TYR A 373 -3.90 -18.73 23.90
N ILE A 374 -4.39 -17.90 22.99
CA ILE A 374 -5.12 -16.67 23.30
C ILE A 374 -6.57 -16.84 22.89
N GLU A 375 -7.47 -16.51 23.81
CA GLU A 375 -8.89 -16.53 23.51
C GLU A 375 -9.25 -15.35 22.59
N TYR A 376 -9.93 -15.64 21.48
CA TYR A 376 -10.30 -14.62 20.50
C TYR A 376 -11.14 -13.49 21.12
N GLU A 377 -11.96 -13.81 22.11
CA GLU A 377 -12.79 -12.83 22.84
C GLU A 377 -11.96 -11.74 23.53
N MET A 378 -10.66 -11.95 23.81
CA MET A 378 -9.78 -10.88 24.29
C MET A 378 -9.62 -9.75 23.28
N PHE A 379 -9.62 -10.04 21.98
CA PHE A 379 -9.53 -9.02 20.92
C PHE A 379 -10.86 -8.30 20.70
N GLU A 380 -11.99 -9.00 20.83
CA GLU A 380 -13.31 -8.35 20.85
C GLU A 380 -13.47 -7.47 22.09
N LEU A 381 -12.98 -7.90 23.24
CA LEU A 381 -12.95 -7.09 24.45
C LEU A 381 -12.11 -5.82 24.23
N GLU A 382 -10.89 -5.95 23.70
CA GLU A 382 -10.04 -4.81 23.36
C GLU A 382 -10.75 -3.85 22.40
N ARG A 383 -11.39 -4.37 21.34
CA ARG A 383 -12.16 -3.58 20.37
C ARG A 383 -13.33 -2.84 21.03
N ARG A 384 -14.16 -3.54 21.80
CA ARG A 384 -15.33 -2.96 22.48
C ARG A 384 -14.93 -1.94 23.55
N ALA A 385 -13.86 -2.22 24.29
CA ALA A 385 -13.28 -1.29 25.26
C ALA A 385 -12.76 -0.03 24.54
N THR A 386 -12.07 -0.19 23.41
CA THR A 386 -11.61 0.92 22.56
C THR A 386 -12.78 1.80 22.13
N PHE A 387 -13.87 1.22 21.62
CA PHE A 387 -15.06 1.98 21.27
C PHE A 387 -15.73 2.67 22.47
N ALA A 388 -15.79 2.00 23.62
CA ALA A 388 -16.34 2.58 24.85
C ALA A 388 -15.54 3.80 25.32
N VAL A 389 -14.20 3.72 25.24
CA VAL A 389 -13.30 4.86 25.54
C VAL A 389 -13.46 5.97 24.49
N ALA A 390 -13.56 5.63 23.20
CA ALA A 390 -13.75 6.61 22.14
C ALA A 390 -15.06 7.41 22.30
N ASN A 391 -16.12 6.79 22.81
CA ASN A 391 -17.38 7.47 23.08
C ASN A 391 -17.29 8.51 24.22
N LEU A 392 -16.30 8.39 25.12
CA LEU A 392 -16.00 9.45 26.09
C LEU A 392 -15.42 10.69 25.40
N ALA A 393 -14.74 10.51 24.27
CA ALA A 393 -14.14 11.58 23.48
C ALA A 393 -15.13 12.31 22.57
N GLU A 394 -16.17 11.64 22.05
CA GLU A 394 -17.10 12.20 21.05
C GLU A 394 -18.14 13.20 21.62
N HIS A 395 -18.48 13.12 22.91
CA HIS A 395 -19.49 13.99 23.54
C HIS A 395 -18.99 15.43 23.83
N GLN A 396 -18.38 16.13 22.87
CA GLN A 396 -17.66 17.39 23.11
C GLN A 396 -17.99 18.56 22.14
N PRO A 397 -18.61 19.65 22.62
CA PRO A 397 -18.37 21.01 22.14
C PRO A 397 -17.22 21.69 22.91
N LYS A 398 -16.58 22.68 22.27
CA LYS A 398 -15.33 23.38 22.64
C LYS A 398 -15.16 23.84 24.11
N ALA A 399 -13.90 23.76 24.57
CA ALA A 399 -13.22 24.66 25.51
C ALA A 399 -13.81 24.87 26.93
N THR A 400 -14.27 23.82 27.61
CA THR A 400 -14.53 23.89 29.06
C THR A 400 -13.85 22.74 29.81
N LEU A 401 -13.30 23.04 30.99
CA LEU A 401 -12.77 22.02 31.92
C LEU A 401 -13.92 21.09 32.30
N LYS A 402 -13.73 19.77 32.17
CA LYS A 402 -14.78 18.77 32.33
C LYS A 402 -14.54 17.85 33.52
N ASN A 403 -15.65 17.44 34.11
CA ASN A 403 -15.71 16.38 35.10
C ASN A 403 -16.49 15.21 34.50
N TYR A 404 -15.93 14.01 34.56
CA TYR A 404 -16.55 12.75 34.17
C TYR A 404 -16.91 11.99 35.46
N ASP A 405 -18.10 11.41 35.51
CA ASP A 405 -18.49 10.39 36.48
C ASP A 405 -19.42 9.40 35.77
N THR A 406 -18.82 8.36 35.18
CA THR A 406 -19.55 7.36 34.39
C THR A 406 -18.92 5.97 34.55
N ASN A 407 -19.67 4.96 34.13
CA ASN A 407 -19.19 3.60 34.03
C ASN A 407 -19.25 3.15 32.57
N LEU A 408 -18.12 2.65 32.07
CA LEU A 408 -18.05 1.97 30.79
C LEU A 408 -18.55 0.53 31.00
N VAL A 409 -19.63 0.17 30.31
CA VAL A 409 -20.15 -1.20 30.27
C VAL A 409 -19.63 -1.84 28.99
N ILE A 410 -18.71 -2.79 29.14
CA ILE A 410 -18.02 -3.43 28.01
C ILE A 410 -18.52 -4.87 27.90
N PRO A 411 -19.36 -5.21 26.90
CA PRO A 411 -19.90 -6.56 26.75
C PRO A 411 -18.80 -7.59 26.52
N THR A 412 -18.94 -8.77 27.15
CA THR A 412 -18.01 -9.89 26.97
C THR A 412 -18.78 -11.18 26.71
N GLN A 413 -18.16 -12.14 26.02
CA GLN A 413 -18.72 -13.46 25.72
C GLN A 413 -17.89 -14.60 26.32
N PHE A 414 -17.01 -14.29 27.28
CA PHE A 414 -16.22 -15.31 27.98
C PHE A 414 -17.14 -16.34 28.64
N GLN A 415 -16.79 -17.62 28.47
CA GLN A 415 -17.52 -18.75 29.07
C GLN A 415 -16.93 -19.16 30.43
N VAL A 416 -15.81 -18.56 30.81
CA VAL A 416 -15.15 -18.76 32.10
C VAL A 416 -15.15 -17.48 32.92
N GLN A 417 -15.13 -17.64 34.24
CA GLN A 417 -14.93 -16.50 35.12
C GLN A 417 -13.49 -15.98 34.95
N LEU A 418 -13.36 -14.66 34.82
CA LEU A 418 -12.08 -13.97 34.82
C LEU A 418 -11.90 -13.20 36.13
N LEU A 419 -10.66 -13.17 36.61
CA LEU A 419 -10.20 -12.34 37.71
C LEU A 419 -9.17 -11.36 37.17
N GLY A 420 -9.17 -10.13 37.65
CA GLY A 420 -8.19 -9.18 37.16
C GLY A 420 -8.23 -7.84 37.85
N SER A 421 -7.66 -6.85 37.17
CA SER A 421 -7.69 -5.47 37.62
C SER A 421 -7.72 -4.50 36.45
N TYR A 422 -8.24 -3.31 36.69
CA TYR A 422 -8.05 -2.17 35.82
C TYR A 422 -7.64 -0.93 36.60
N TYR A 423 -7.02 0.02 35.91
CA TYR A 423 -6.76 1.36 36.41
C TYR A 423 -6.56 2.33 35.25
N TRP A 424 -6.66 3.61 35.55
CA TRP A 424 -6.37 4.70 34.62
C TRP A 424 -5.02 5.33 34.95
N GLN A 425 -4.13 5.35 33.97
CA GLN A 425 -2.89 6.11 34.06
C GLN A 425 -3.17 7.55 33.59
N ALA A 426 -3.03 8.51 34.50
CA ALA A 426 -3.23 9.94 34.21
C ALA A 426 -1.92 10.64 33.79
N PRO A 427 -1.95 11.46 32.73
CA PRO A 427 -0.96 12.50 32.50
C PRO A 427 -1.20 13.74 33.38
N GLU A 428 -0.24 14.68 33.42
CA GLU A 428 -0.25 15.84 34.34
C GLU A 428 -1.48 16.76 34.20
N ASN A 429 -2.07 16.83 33.01
CA ASN A 429 -3.26 17.62 32.69
C ASN A 429 -4.58 16.95 33.10
N TRP A 430 -4.56 15.77 33.73
CA TRP A 430 -5.74 15.03 34.15
C TRP A 430 -5.64 14.54 35.60
N MET A 431 -6.74 14.62 36.33
CA MET A 431 -6.96 13.80 37.53
C MET A 431 -7.94 12.70 37.19
N VAL A 432 -7.56 11.44 37.33
CA VAL A 432 -8.43 10.28 37.01
C VAL A 432 -8.55 9.34 38.19
N ALA A 433 -9.70 8.67 38.29
CA ALA A 433 -9.94 7.60 39.22
C ALA A 433 -10.72 6.45 38.55
N PRO A 434 -10.38 5.18 38.87
CA PRO A 434 -9.33 4.78 39.81
C PRO A 434 -7.91 4.90 39.20
N ALA A 435 -7.00 5.58 39.90
CA ALA A 435 -5.58 5.66 39.55
C ALA A 435 -4.77 4.44 40.03
N GLU A 436 -5.30 3.74 41.03
CA GLU A 436 -4.77 2.48 41.54
C GLU A 436 -5.56 1.29 40.99
N LYS A 437 -4.93 0.11 41.03
CA LYS A 437 -5.56 -1.14 40.56
C LYS A 437 -6.85 -1.43 41.32
N THR A 438 -7.95 -1.42 40.60
CA THR A 438 -9.24 -1.89 41.09
C THR A 438 -9.43 -3.33 40.67
N LEU A 439 -9.66 -4.23 41.63
CA LEU A 439 -9.92 -5.64 41.36
C LEU A 439 -11.29 -5.82 40.69
N VAL A 440 -11.36 -6.70 39.71
CA VAL A 440 -12.59 -7.05 39.01
C VAL A 440 -12.75 -8.56 38.92
N VAL A 441 -14.00 -8.99 38.99
CA VAL A 441 -14.45 -10.34 38.67
C VAL A 441 -15.43 -10.22 37.52
N VAL A 442 -15.16 -10.90 36.42
CA VAL A 442 -16.07 -10.97 35.26
C VAL A 442 -16.63 -12.39 35.23
N ASN A 443 -17.91 -12.54 35.59
CA ASN A 443 -18.58 -13.84 35.48
C ASN A 443 -18.88 -14.17 34.02
N PRO A 444 -19.09 -15.45 33.67
CA PRO A 444 -19.44 -15.86 32.32
C PRO A 444 -20.62 -15.05 31.76
N ALA A 445 -20.48 -14.54 30.53
CA ALA A 445 -21.46 -13.71 29.82
C ALA A 445 -21.89 -12.39 30.52
N GLU A 446 -21.22 -11.99 31.61
CA GLU A 446 -21.42 -10.67 32.22
C GLU A 446 -20.48 -9.62 31.59
N PRO A 447 -20.90 -8.35 31.49
CA PRO A 447 -20.04 -7.28 30.98
C PRO A 447 -18.93 -6.92 31.98
N LEU A 448 -17.78 -6.49 31.46
CA LEU A 448 -16.76 -5.81 32.25
C LEU A 448 -17.23 -4.37 32.53
N ILE A 449 -17.27 -3.98 33.80
CA ILE A 449 -17.63 -2.63 34.23
C ILE A 449 -16.35 -1.88 34.63
N VAL A 450 -16.04 -0.80 33.92
CA VAL A 450 -14.89 0.08 34.20
C VAL A 450 -15.41 1.44 34.63
N SER A 451 -15.12 1.85 35.87
CA SER A 451 -15.44 3.19 36.33
C SER A 451 -14.47 4.21 35.73
N PHE A 452 -15.00 5.35 35.32
CA PHE A 452 -14.22 6.48 34.85
C PHE A 452 -14.70 7.76 35.52
N LYS A 453 -13.91 8.23 36.49
CA LYS A 453 -14.08 9.54 37.11
C LYS A 453 -12.88 10.39 36.78
N ALA A 454 -13.07 11.54 36.15
CA ALA A 454 -11.94 12.34 35.70
C ALA A 454 -12.23 13.83 35.70
N ASN A 455 -11.25 14.63 36.09
CA ASN A 455 -11.29 16.08 35.97
C ASN A 455 -10.16 16.52 35.03
N VAL A 456 -10.51 17.25 33.98
CA VAL A 456 -9.54 17.86 33.07
C VAL A 456 -9.00 19.12 33.72
N LEU A 457 -7.68 19.25 33.83
CA LEU A 457 -7.00 20.38 34.49
C LEU A 457 -6.56 21.47 33.51
N SER A 458 -6.52 21.18 32.21
CA SER A 458 -6.13 22.11 31.14
C SER A 458 -7.06 21.99 29.94
N PRO A 459 -7.33 23.07 29.19
CA PRO A 459 -8.04 22.98 27.90
C PRO A 459 -7.36 22.06 26.89
N GLN A 460 -6.06 21.81 27.05
CA GLN A 460 -5.30 20.89 26.22
C GLN A 460 -5.53 19.44 26.70
N MET A 461 -6.26 18.67 25.88
CA MET A 461 -6.73 17.31 26.22
C MET A 461 -5.66 16.23 26.06
N THR A 462 -4.59 16.51 25.31
CA THR A 462 -3.49 15.58 25.02
C THR A 462 -2.19 15.98 25.74
N PRO A 463 -1.37 15.01 26.22
CA PRO A 463 -1.64 13.58 26.25
C PRO A 463 -2.85 13.26 27.15
N ALA A 464 -3.56 12.18 26.86
CA ALA A 464 -4.80 11.80 27.52
C ALA A 464 -4.64 10.50 28.36
N PRO A 465 -5.61 10.19 29.25
CA PRO A 465 -5.52 9.03 30.11
C PRO A 465 -5.47 7.71 29.35
N ILE A 466 -4.74 6.74 29.92
CA ILE A 466 -4.61 5.38 29.39
C ILE A 466 -5.35 4.41 30.31
N LEU A 467 -6.35 3.71 29.79
CA LEU A 467 -6.99 2.59 30.47
C LEU A 467 -6.09 1.36 30.36
N LYS A 468 -5.75 0.77 31.50
CA LYS A 468 -5.00 -0.48 31.57
C LYS A 468 -5.88 -1.56 32.18
N ILE A 469 -6.09 -2.65 31.45
CA ILE A 469 -6.86 -3.82 31.89
C ILE A 469 -5.96 -5.04 31.87
N HIS A 470 -5.98 -5.79 32.96
CA HIS A 470 -5.32 -7.08 33.09
C HIS A 470 -6.36 -8.10 33.57
N LEU A 471 -6.63 -9.12 32.75
CA LEU A 471 -7.55 -10.19 33.07
C LEU A 471 -6.85 -11.54 32.95
N GLU A 472 -7.20 -12.43 33.86
CA GLU A 472 -6.71 -13.81 33.91
C GLU A 472 -7.89 -14.75 34.17
N VAL A 473 -7.80 -15.99 33.69
CA VAL A 473 -8.83 -16.99 33.97
C VAL A 473 -8.80 -17.38 35.45
N ALA A 474 -9.96 -17.40 36.09
CA ALA A 474 -10.07 -17.78 37.50
C ALA A 474 -9.57 -19.23 37.72
N PRO A 475 -8.84 -19.51 38.82
CA PRO A 475 -8.43 -20.86 39.19
C PRO A 475 -9.64 -21.82 39.24
N ALA A 476 -9.43 -23.08 38.85
CA ALA A 476 -10.46 -24.10 38.97
C ALA A 476 -10.86 -24.30 40.44
N SER A 477 -12.17 -24.34 40.74
CA SER A 477 -12.65 -24.80 42.04
C SER A 477 -12.53 -26.33 42.11
N ALA A 478 -12.08 -26.86 43.25
CA ALA A 478 -11.73 -28.27 43.43
C ALA A 478 -12.90 -29.27 43.27
N GLU A 479 -14.15 -28.82 43.06
CA GLU A 479 -15.33 -29.67 43.21
C GLU A 479 -16.09 -30.03 41.92
N THR A 480 -15.80 -29.47 40.74
CA THR A 480 -16.63 -29.74 39.54
C THR A 480 -15.99 -29.61 38.15
N THR A 481 -14.68 -29.38 38.01
CA THR A 481 -14.06 -29.12 36.69
C THR A 481 -13.44 -30.37 36.07
N SER A 482 -13.67 -30.58 34.77
CA SER A 482 -13.05 -31.69 34.03
C SER A 482 -11.56 -31.45 33.78
N ASP A 483 -10.76 -32.51 33.66
CA ASP A 483 -9.34 -32.45 33.29
C ASP A 483 -9.07 -31.65 31.99
N ALA A 484 -10.04 -31.66 31.06
CA ALA A 484 -9.95 -30.93 29.80
C ALA A 484 -10.06 -29.41 29.99
N GLU A 485 -10.91 -28.96 30.92
CA GLU A 485 -11.10 -27.56 31.30
C GLU A 485 -9.94 -27.05 32.15
N ILE A 486 -9.42 -27.86 33.07
CA ILE A 486 -8.23 -27.50 33.85
C ILE A 486 -7.04 -27.24 32.90
N ARG A 487 -6.79 -28.16 31.95
CA ARG A 487 -5.75 -27.95 30.94
C ARG A 487 -5.98 -26.71 30.07
N ALA A 488 -7.23 -26.40 29.69
CA ALA A 488 -7.51 -25.18 28.92
C ALA A 488 -7.21 -23.92 29.72
N ARG A 489 -7.52 -23.90 31.02
CA ARG A 489 -7.20 -22.80 31.93
C ARG A 489 -5.69 -22.59 32.07
N ASP A 490 -4.94 -23.66 32.31
CA ASP A 490 -3.48 -23.58 32.55
C ASP A 490 -2.68 -23.08 31.34
N HIS A 491 -3.26 -23.18 30.13
CA HIS A 491 -2.62 -22.79 28.87
C HIS A 491 -3.22 -21.49 28.29
N PHE A 492 -4.09 -20.78 29.02
CA PHE A 492 -4.58 -19.48 28.60
C PHE A 492 -3.47 -18.42 28.77
N ILE A 493 -3.12 -17.73 27.67
CA ILE A 493 -2.15 -16.64 27.70
C ILE A 493 -2.89 -15.34 27.96
N ASN A 494 -2.60 -14.74 29.12
CA ASN A 494 -3.19 -13.46 29.52
C ASN A 494 -2.74 -12.34 28.59
N ASN A 495 -3.68 -11.48 28.21
CA ASN A 495 -3.40 -10.30 27.40
C ASN A 495 -3.57 -9.04 28.25
N LYS A 496 -2.60 -8.11 28.16
CA LYS A 496 -2.68 -6.79 28.75
C LYS A 496 -3.26 -5.84 27.71
N ILE A 497 -4.39 -5.23 28.04
CA ILE A 497 -5.05 -4.26 27.18
C ILE A 497 -4.67 -2.87 27.67
N GLU A 498 -4.08 -2.08 26.79
CA GLU A 498 -3.77 -0.67 27.03
C GLU A 498 -4.47 0.18 25.96
N ILE A 499 -5.32 1.10 26.40
CA ILE A 499 -6.14 1.92 25.51
C ILE A 499 -6.01 3.37 25.94
N SER A 500 -5.37 4.21 25.11
CA SER A 500 -5.42 5.66 25.29
C SER A 500 -6.67 6.24 24.63
N PHE A 501 -7.10 7.42 25.10
CA PHE A 501 -8.17 8.19 24.44
C PHE A 501 -7.81 8.53 22.99
N GLU A 502 -6.55 8.86 22.71
CA GLU A 502 -6.09 9.18 21.37
C GLU A 502 -6.18 7.99 20.43
N GLN A 503 -5.67 6.84 20.86
CA GLN A 503 -5.74 5.60 20.10
C GLN A 503 -7.20 5.17 19.89
N ALA A 504 -8.04 5.32 20.91
CA ALA A 504 -9.45 4.97 20.84
C ALA A 504 -10.23 5.86 19.88
N ALA A 505 -10.07 7.18 20.00
CA ALA A 505 -10.66 8.13 19.07
C ALA A 505 -10.15 7.87 17.64
N PHE A 506 -8.85 7.61 17.46
CA PHE A 506 -8.26 7.34 16.15
C PHE A 506 -8.81 6.04 15.55
N SER A 507 -8.95 4.99 16.35
CA SER A 507 -9.47 3.69 15.90
C SER A 507 -10.95 3.78 15.52
N LYS A 508 -11.77 4.48 16.31
CA LYS A 508 -13.17 4.76 15.97
C LYS A 508 -13.26 5.58 14.69
N MET A 509 -12.40 6.57 14.56
CA MET A 509 -12.31 7.43 13.40
C MET A 509 -11.95 6.62 12.13
N LEU A 510 -11.02 5.67 12.20
CA LEU A 510 -10.69 4.76 11.10
C LEU A 510 -11.85 3.84 10.70
N SER A 511 -12.72 3.48 11.65
CA SER A 511 -13.90 2.64 11.40
C SER A 511 -15.10 3.43 10.84
N SER A 512 -15.06 4.77 10.88
CA SER A 512 -16.11 5.60 10.31
C SER A 512 -15.81 5.95 8.86
N ASN A 513 -16.69 5.50 7.96
CA ASN A 513 -16.62 5.86 6.54
C ASN A 513 -17.47 7.08 6.18
N ASP A 514 -18.26 7.62 7.11
CA ASP A 514 -19.19 8.74 6.87
C ASP A 514 -18.92 9.87 7.86
N TRP A 515 -18.01 10.77 7.48
CA TRP A 515 -17.60 11.89 8.30
C TRP A 515 -18.48 13.12 8.03
N GLN A 516 -19.01 13.70 9.09
CA GLN A 516 -19.70 14.99 9.07
C GLN A 516 -18.70 16.13 9.36
N MET A 517 -19.07 17.38 9.02
CA MET A 517 -18.21 18.55 9.23
C MET A 517 -17.78 18.76 10.70
N ASP A 518 -18.63 18.33 11.64
CA ASP A 518 -18.33 18.41 13.06
C ASP A 518 -17.24 17.40 13.48
N ASP A 519 -17.17 16.23 12.85
CA ASP A 519 -16.13 15.22 13.08
C ASP A 519 -14.76 15.72 12.62
N ILE A 520 -14.74 16.47 11.50
CA ILE A 520 -13.53 17.11 10.97
C ILE A 520 -13.05 18.25 11.90
N THR A 521 -13.98 18.96 12.53
CA THR A 521 -13.63 20.00 13.52
C THR A 521 -13.02 19.36 14.77
N PHE A 522 -13.65 18.31 15.29
CA PHE A 522 -13.11 17.52 16.41
C PHE A 522 -11.72 16.98 16.08
N PHE A 523 -11.51 16.50 14.85
CA PHE A 523 -10.22 16.01 14.39
C PHE A 523 -9.10 17.05 14.58
N PHE A 524 -9.29 18.28 14.09
CA PHE A 524 -8.26 19.30 14.16
C PHE A 524 -7.96 19.71 15.60
N ASP A 525 -9.01 19.85 16.42
CA ASP A 525 -8.90 20.25 17.82
C ASP A 525 -8.22 19.15 18.67
N PHE A 526 -8.44 17.87 18.36
CA PHE A 526 -7.97 16.75 19.17
C PHE A 526 -6.66 16.13 18.68
N PHE A 527 -6.51 15.85 17.38
CA PHE A 527 -5.34 15.16 16.83
C PHE A 527 -4.20 16.10 16.40
N GLY A 528 -4.45 17.41 16.28
CA GLY A 528 -3.50 18.37 15.71
C GLY A 528 -2.12 18.40 16.38
N ASN A 529 -2.03 18.02 17.66
CA ASN A 529 -0.79 17.91 18.44
C ASN A 529 -0.53 16.49 18.97
N SER A 530 -1.28 15.49 18.50
CA SER A 530 -1.11 14.09 18.92
C SER A 530 -0.04 13.37 18.09
N GLU A 531 0.53 12.29 18.62
CA GLU A 531 1.42 11.40 17.86
C GLU A 531 0.72 10.74 16.65
N TYR A 532 -0.62 10.65 16.69
CA TYR A 532 -1.44 10.13 15.60
C TYR A 532 -1.75 11.18 14.54
N GLY A 533 -1.37 12.46 14.74
CA GLY A 533 -1.78 13.59 13.90
C GLY A 533 -1.56 13.35 12.41
N SER A 534 -0.37 12.87 12.02
CA SER A 534 -0.06 12.58 10.61
C SER A 534 -0.86 11.40 10.03
N ALA A 535 -1.00 10.30 10.79
CA ALA A 535 -1.74 9.12 10.32
C ALA A 535 -3.24 9.41 10.21
N ALA A 536 -3.76 10.14 11.20
CA ALA A 536 -5.13 10.58 11.25
C ALA A 536 -5.45 11.54 10.11
N LEU A 537 -4.52 12.45 9.80
CA LEU A 537 -4.66 13.36 8.67
C LEU A 537 -4.70 12.62 7.34
N ASN A 538 -3.84 11.62 7.14
CA ASN A 538 -3.85 10.80 5.93
C ASN A 538 -5.17 10.05 5.75
N HIS A 539 -5.79 9.57 6.82
CA HIS A 539 -7.10 8.94 6.73
C HIS A 539 -8.21 9.97 6.45
N LEU A 540 -8.22 11.10 7.16
CA LEU A 540 -9.15 12.20 6.91
C LEU A 540 -9.10 12.64 5.44
N ASN A 541 -7.90 12.73 4.87
CA ASN A 541 -7.69 13.02 3.45
C ASN A 541 -8.42 12.04 2.54
N ARG A 542 -8.23 10.73 2.77
CA ARG A 542 -8.92 9.71 1.97
C ARG A 542 -10.44 9.79 2.12
N SER A 543 -10.95 10.02 3.33
CA SER A 543 -12.40 10.08 3.59
C SER A 543 -13.04 11.34 2.98
N ILE A 544 -12.40 12.51 3.12
CA ILE A 544 -12.82 13.75 2.44
C ILE A 544 -12.80 13.54 0.93
N SER A 545 -11.72 12.95 0.39
CA SER A 545 -11.61 12.67 -1.04
C SER A 545 -12.72 11.78 -1.56
N LYS A 546 -13.02 10.67 -0.88
CA LYS A 546 -14.13 9.78 -1.25
C LYS A 546 -15.47 10.55 -1.27
N ARG A 547 -15.70 11.44 -0.30
CA ARG A 547 -16.93 12.22 -0.24
C ARG A 547 -17.01 13.31 -1.32
N ILE A 548 -15.87 13.85 -1.75
CA ILE A 548 -15.79 14.72 -2.92
C ILE A 548 -16.16 13.91 -4.17
N ASP A 549 -15.65 12.69 -4.33
CA ASP A 549 -16.02 11.82 -5.46
C ASP A 549 -17.53 11.48 -5.50
N GLU A 550 -18.18 11.37 -4.34
CA GLU A 550 -19.61 11.05 -4.22
C GLU A 550 -20.53 12.29 -4.29
N GLY A 551 -20.09 13.42 -3.74
CA GLY A 551 -20.89 14.64 -3.56
C GLY A 551 -20.51 15.82 -4.47
N GLY A 552 -19.45 15.68 -5.28
CA GLY A 552 -18.93 16.70 -6.19
C GLY A 552 -18.48 18.00 -5.50
N LEU A 553 -18.43 19.08 -6.27
CA LEU A 553 -17.91 20.40 -5.86
C LEU A 553 -18.65 21.06 -4.68
N GLN A 554 -19.90 20.67 -4.38
CA GLN A 554 -20.67 21.27 -3.29
C GLN A 554 -20.05 20.96 -1.92
N PHE A 555 -19.64 19.71 -1.68
CA PHE A 555 -19.03 19.33 -0.41
C PHE A 555 -17.68 20.03 -0.21
N LEU A 556 -16.89 20.16 -1.28
CA LEU A 556 -15.63 20.89 -1.27
C LEU A 556 -15.84 22.37 -0.89
N ASP A 557 -16.88 23.02 -1.42
CA ASP A 557 -17.21 24.41 -1.12
C ASP A 557 -17.63 24.61 0.34
N GLU A 558 -18.49 23.74 0.88
CA GLU A 558 -18.88 23.76 2.29
C GLU A 558 -17.68 23.52 3.21
N PHE A 559 -16.78 22.60 2.83
CA PHE A 559 -15.56 22.29 3.56
C PHE A 559 -14.66 23.53 3.67
N LEU A 560 -14.33 24.13 2.54
CA LEU A 560 -13.42 25.29 2.48
C LEU A 560 -14.02 26.53 3.16
N ALA A 561 -15.34 26.73 3.07
CA ALA A 561 -16.04 27.82 3.77
C ALA A 561 -15.93 27.71 5.30
N ARG A 562 -15.92 26.49 5.82
CA ARG A 562 -15.84 26.23 7.27
C ARG A 562 -14.40 26.23 7.79
N PHE A 563 -13.42 25.98 6.93
CA PHE A 563 -11.99 25.88 7.29
C PHE A 563 -11.06 26.77 6.44
N PRO A 564 -11.23 28.11 6.41
CA PRO A 564 -10.57 29.01 5.45
C PRO A 564 -9.07 29.33 5.69
N GLY A 565 -8.45 28.78 6.74
CA GLY A 565 -7.11 29.17 7.21
C GLY A 565 -5.94 28.61 6.37
N PRO A 566 -4.82 29.36 6.21
CA PRO A 566 -3.63 28.90 5.49
C PRO A 566 -2.93 27.68 6.11
N GLU A 567 -3.05 27.48 7.42
CA GLU A 567 -2.60 26.30 8.16
C GLU A 567 -3.31 24.98 7.77
N ASN A 568 -4.49 25.04 7.14
CA ASN A 568 -5.22 23.87 6.64
C ASN A 568 -4.74 23.41 5.25
N LYS A 569 -3.99 24.27 4.54
CA LYS A 569 -3.55 24.07 3.15
C LYS A 569 -2.47 22.99 3.00
N TYR A 570 -1.69 22.76 4.05
CA TYR A 570 -0.68 21.68 4.07
C TYR A 570 -1.25 20.33 4.48
N ARG A 571 -2.49 20.31 4.94
CA ARG A 571 -3.06 19.18 5.66
C ARG A 571 -4.01 18.37 4.80
N LEU A 572 -4.66 18.99 3.82
CA LEU A 572 -5.67 18.31 3.02
C LEU A 572 -5.31 18.20 1.54
N TYR A 573 -5.37 16.98 1.01
CA TYR A 573 -5.11 16.60 -0.39
C TYR A 573 -6.40 16.29 -1.19
N PRO A 574 -7.45 17.14 -1.17
CA PRO A 574 -8.73 16.79 -1.79
C PRO A 574 -8.65 16.62 -3.32
N PHE A 575 -7.62 17.18 -3.97
CA PHE A 575 -7.49 17.20 -5.44
C PHE A 575 -7.00 15.89 -6.06
N TYR A 576 -6.52 14.92 -5.27
CA TYR A 576 -6.02 13.63 -5.77
C TYR A 576 -7.06 12.80 -6.56
N PHE A 577 -8.35 13.08 -6.37
CA PHE A 577 -9.45 12.22 -6.83
C PHE A 577 -10.51 12.91 -7.70
N LEU A 578 -10.39 14.23 -7.91
CA LEU A 578 -11.13 15.00 -8.93
C LEU A 578 -10.78 14.61 -10.38
N GLU A 579 -10.03 13.52 -10.56
CA GLU A 579 -9.60 12.90 -11.83
C GLU A 579 -10.76 12.58 -12.79
N LYS A 580 -11.98 12.43 -12.27
CA LYS A 580 -13.18 12.06 -13.05
C LYS A 580 -14.09 13.24 -13.42
N GLU A 581 -14.02 14.35 -12.70
CA GLU A 581 -15.01 15.45 -12.86
C GLU A 581 -14.59 16.52 -13.86
N TYR A 582 -13.28 16.76 -14.04
CA TYR A 582 -12.81 17.83 -14.91
C TYR A 582 -12.46 17.33 -16.32
N GLN A 583 -13.35 17.59 -17.27
CA GLN A 583 -13.17 17.24 -18.69
C GLN A 583 -12.81 18.45 -19.55
N HIS A 584 -12.97 19.67 -19.03
CA HIS A 584 -12.78 20.90 -19.79
C HIS A 584 -11.84 21.86 -19.08
N TRP A 585 -10.92 22.48 -19.83
CA TRP A 585 -9.94 23.42 -19.26
C TRP A 585 -10.56 24.65 -18.61
N ASP A 586 -11.73 25.11 -19.03
CA ASP A 586 -12.35 26.29 -18.40
C ASP A 586 -12.68 26.01 -16.92
N GLU A 587 -12.94 24.75 -16.57
CA GLU A 587 -13.14 24.30 -15.19
C GLU A 587 -11.83 24.32 -14.38
N TRP A 588 -10.69 24.09 -15.04
CA TRP A 588 -9.35 24.23 -14.46
C TRP A 588 -8.95 25.68 -14.24
N GLU A 589 -9.28 26.57 -15.19
CA GLU A 589 -9.09 28.02 -15.03
C GLU A 589 -9.97 28.56 -13.89
N ASP A 590 -11.22 28.14 -13.78
CA ASP A 590 -12.13 28.53 -12.70
C ASP A 590 -11.63 28.02 -11.34
N LEU A 591 -11.14 26.78 -11.28
CA LEU A 591 -10.51 26.22 -10.08
C LEU A 591 -9.26 27.03 -9.70
N ALA A 592 -8.37 27.28 -10.66
CA ALA A 592 -7.18 28.09 -10.43
C ALA A 592 -7.53 29.53 -10.05
N GLU A 593 -8.58 30.14 -10.58
CA GLU A 593 -9.01 31.50 -10.24
C GLU A 593 -9.63 31.57 -8.84
N LYS A 594 -10.45 30.57 -8.49
CA LYS A 594 -11.09 30.46 -7.16
C LYS A 594 -10.06 30.17 -6.06
N PHE A 595 -8.96 29.50 -6.40
CA PHE A 595 -8.02 28.94 -5.44
C PHE A 595 -6.55 29.35 -5.66
N ALA A 596 -6.23 30.28 -6.56
CA ALA A 596 -4.90 30.91 -6.60
C ALA A 596 -4.82 32.10 -5.63
N PRO A 597 -3.66 32.37 -5.01
CA PRO A 597 -2.38 31.67 -5.14
C PRO A 597 -2.20 30.63 -4.01
N TYR A 598 -3.02 29.57 -3.97
CA TYR A 598 -2.82 28.47 -3.03
C TYR A 598 -1.93 27.38 -3.64
N HIS A 599 -1.15 26.71 -2.79
CA HIS A 599 -0.38 25.52 -3.15
C HIS A 599 -1.36 24.38 -3.48
N ILE A 600 -1.23 23.75 -4.65
CA ILE A 600 -2.08 22.65 -5.10
C ILE A 600 -1.16 21.52 -5.55
N ASP A 601 -0.95 20.51 -4.69
CA ASP A 601 -0.24 19.28 -5.06
C ASP A 601 -1.14 18.45 -6.00
N LEU A 602 -0.90 18.58 -7.31
CA LEU A 602 -1.57 17.78 -8.34
C LEU A 602 -0.79 16.49 -8.60
N PRO A 603 -1.42 15.30 -8.59
CA PRO A 603 -0.74 14.05 -8.89
C PRO A 603 -0.08 14.05 -10.29
N ASP A 604 1.11 13.45 -10.41
CA ASP A 604 1.86 13.33 -11.68
C ASP A 604 1.00 12.84 -12.86
N ARG A 605 0.09 11.88 -12.60
CA ARG A 605 -0.84 11.31 -13.61
C ARG A 605 -1.81 12.34 -14.19
N MET A 606 -2.23 13.29 -13.37
CA MET A 606 -3.19 14.31 -13.71
C MET A 606 -2.51 15.41 -14.50
N MET A 607 -1.31 15.79 -14.05
CA MET A 607 -0.42 16.68 -14.79
C MET A 607 -0.04 16.12 -16.15
N TYR A 608 0.27 14.83 -16.22
CA TYR A 608 0.51 14.15 -17.49
C TYR A 608 -0.71 14.30 -18.42
N ARG A 609 -1.94 14.01 -17.98
CA ARG A 609 -3.13 14.19 -18.83
C ARG A 609 -3.35 15.64 -19.28
N ILE A 610 -3.20 16.61 -18.38
CA ILE A 610 -3.32 18.04 -18.71
C ILE A 610 -2.28 18.40 -19.79
N SER A 611 -1.03 17.98 -19.60
CA SER A 611 0.05 18.23 -20.57
C SER A 611 -0.12 17.50 -21.91
N GLN A 612 -0.88 16.41 -21.95
CA GLN A 612 -1.15 15.62 -23.15
C GLN A 612 -2.48 15.98 -23.83
N HIS A 613 -3.26 16.91 -23.27
CA HIS A 613 -4.52 17.33 -23.88
C HIS A 613 -4.24 18.03 -25.21
N ALA A 614 -4.97 17.68 -26.27
CA ALA A 614 -4.69 18.15 -27.63
C ALA A 614 -4.72 19.69 -27.78
N ASP A 615 -5.46 20.37 -26.90
CA ASP A 615 -5.65 21.81 -26.89
C ASP A 615 -4.69 22.57 -25.95
N ILE A 616 -3.79 21.87 -25.24
CA ILE A 616 -2.87 22.47 -24.27
C ILE A 616 -1.45 22.35 -24.79
N ASN A 617 -0.78 23.48 -24.95
CA ASN A 617 0.66 23.50 -25.15
C ASN A 617 1.35 23.54 -23.77
N ALA A 618 2.07 22.48 -23.42
CA ALA A 618 2.77 22.35 -22.14
C ALA A 618 4.27 22.18 -22.36
N GLU A 619 5.08 23.19 -22.03
CA GLU A 619 6.53 23.17 -22.26
C GLU A 619 7.29 23.68 -21.03
N PHE A 620 8.39 23.00 -20.69
CA PHE A 620 9.31 23.50 -19.68
C PHE A 620 10.11 24.68 -20.22
N ILE A 621 10.28 25.71 -19.40
CA ILE A 621 11.26 26.76 -19.63
C ILE A 621 12.64 26.16 -19.37
N ARG A 622 13.50 26.19 -20.40
CA ARG A 622 14.80 25.52 -20.39
C ARG A 622 15.98 26.47 -20.45
N ASP A 623 15.79 27.65 -21.04
CA ASP A 623 16.82 28.67 -21.16
C ASP A 623 16.72 29.65 -20.01
N TRP A 624 17.74 29.62 -19.15
CA TRP A 624 17.77 30.42 -17.94
C TRP A 624 18.99 31.30 -17.89
N TRP A 625 18.82 32.46 -17.27
CA TRP A 625 19.90 33.19 -16.63
C TRP A 625 19.77 33.01 -15.14
N ILE A 626 20.85 32.68 -14.44
CA ILE A 626 20.83 32.53 -12.98
C ILE A 626 21.81 33.49 -12.31
N LEU A 627 21.49 33.94 -11.09
CA LEU A 627 22.31 34.82 -10.28
C LEU A 627 22.19 34.46 -8.79
N GLY A 628 23.32 34.31 -8.12
CA GLY A 628 23.40 34.02 -6.69
C GLY A 628 24.75 33.40 -6.35
N PRO A 629 24.89 32.80 -5.15
CA PRO A 629 23.90 32.80 -4.07
C PRO A 629 23.91 34.12 -3.28
N PHE A 630 22.74 34.49 -2.75
CA PHE A 630 22.54 35.57 -1.78
C PHE A 630 22.22 34.98 -0.40
N PRO A 631 22.58 35.67 0.71
CA PRO A 631 22.36 35.12 2.04
C PRO A 631 20.87 35.01 2.37
N TRP A 632 20.46 33.86 2.89
CA TRP A 632 19.10 33.62 3.35
C TRP A 632 19.10 33.00 4.76
N ASN A 633 18.06 33.31 5.54
CA ASN A 633 17.73 32.63 6.77
C ASN A 633 16.20 32.62 6.90
N MET A 634 15.63 31.76 7.75
CA MET A 634 14.17 31.66 7.90
C MET A 634 13.49 32.95 8.41
N THR A 635 14.25 33.99 8.78
CA THR A 635 13.75 35.33 9.15
C THR A 635 13.95 36.41 8.07
N THR A 636 14.79 36.19 7.05
CA THR A 636 14.88 37.05 5.85
C THR A 636 13.94 36.50 4.80
N SER A 637 12.82 37.20 4.60
CA SER A 637 11.78 36.80 3.67
C SER A 637 12.23 36.92 2.20
N LEU A 638 11.62 36.12 1.33
CA LEU A 638 11.60 36.28 -0.13
C LEU A 638 11.24 37.71 -0.59
N ASP A 639 10.72 38.54 0.32
CA ASP A 639 10.49 39.98 0.16
C ASP A 639 11.77 40.81 -0.05
N THR A 640 12.95 40.26 0.28
CA THR A 640 14.22 41.00 0.15
C THR A 640 14.66 41.04 -1.32
N ALA A 641 14.77 42.24 -1.87
CA ALA A 641 15.37 42.44 -3.19
C ALA A 641 16.89 42.62 -3.07
N PHE A 642 17.67 41.71 -3.66
CA PHE A 642 19.13 41.79 -3.71
C PHE A 642 19.64 42.50 -4.98
N ILE A 643 18.76 42.66 -5.96
CA ILE A 643 19.02 43.34 -7.24
C ILE A 643 17.86 44.29 -7.57
N ASP A 644 18.01 45.10 -8.62
CA ASP A 644 16.85 45.77 -9.22
C ASP A 644 16.01 44.74 -10.01
N GLU A 645 15.03 44.16 -9.34
CA GLU A 645 14.15 43.11 -9.89
C GLU A 645 13.24 43.61 -11.04
N ARG A 646 13.20 44.92 -11.29
CA ARG A 646 12.42 45.52 -12.40
C ARG A 646 13.26 45.78 -13.64
N SER A 647 14.59 45.75 -13.54
CA SER A 647 15.50 46.10 -14.62
C SER A 647 16.79 45.28 -14.50
N ILE A 648 16.81 44.11 -15.16
CA ILE A 648 17.91 43.16 -15.03
C ILE A 648 19.14 43.60 -15.83
N ASN A 649 20.27 43.76 -15.15
CA ASN A 649 21.57 44.08 -15.76
C ASN A 649 22.47 42.84 -15.87
N PHE A 650 22.39 42.13 -16.99
CA PHE A 650 23.16 40.90 -17.22
C PHE A 650 24.69 41.08 -17.22
N SER A 651 25.20 42.29 -17.43
CA SER A 651 26.65 42.58 -17.40
C SER A 651 27.14 43.13 -16.06
N GLY A 652 26.26 43.29 -15.08
CA GLY A 652 26.57 43.83 -13.76
C GLY A 652 27.32 42.87 -12.86
N ASP A 653 28.19 43.43 -12.02
CA ASP A 653 28.75 42.77 -10.84
C ASP A 653 27.84 43.05 -9.63
N TYR A 654 27.43 41.99 -8.92
CA TYR A 654 26.56 42.09 -7.75
C TYR A 654 27.30 41.63 -6.50
N THR A 655 27.23 42.41 -5.42
CA THR A 655 27.86 42.05 -4.15
C THR A 655 26.91 41.17 -3.33
N SER A 656 27.39 39.98 -2.96
CA SER A 656 26.76 39.07 -2.01
C SER A 656 27.63 38.90 -0.77
N ALA A 657 27.04 38.43 0.33
CA ALA A 657 27.79 38.01 1.53
C ALA A 657 28.79 36.87 1.24
N HIS A 658 28.62 36.18 0.10
CA HIS A 658 29.48 35.10 -0.37
C HIS A 658 30.52 35.55 -1.43
N GLY A 659 30.60 36.86 -1.72
CA GLY A 659 31.51 37.42 -2.72
C GLY A 659 30.76 38.12 -3.87
N ASN A 660 31.49 38.50 -4.92
CA ASN A 660 30.86 39.08 -6.11
C ASN A 660 30.27 37.97 -7.00
N VAL A 661 29.00 38.12 -7.36
CA VAL A 661 28.23 37.18 -8.18
C VAL A 661 27.79 37.86 -9.48
N ARG A 662 27.64 37.07 -10.55
CA ARG A 662 27.30 37.52 -11.90
C ARG A 662 26.22 36.65 -12.51
N TRP A 663 25.45 37.22 -13.42
CA TRP A 663 24.50 36.45 -14.21
C TRP A 663 25.23 35.46 -15.11
N GLN A 664 24.75 34.23 -15.15
CA GLN A 664 25.25 33.18 -16.04
C GLN A 664 24.10 32.51 -16.77
N SER A 665 24.30 32.24 -18.05
CA SER A 665 23.33 31.56 -18.89
C SER A 665 23.51 30.04 -18.74
N VAL A 666 22.41 29.34 -18.46
CA VAL A 666 22.37 27.88 -18.27
C VAL A 666 21.17 27.31 -19.03
N ASN A 667 21.28 26.05 -19.44
CA ASN A 667 20.21 25.34 -20.14
C ASN A 667 19.89 24.03 -19.42
N THR A 668 18.61 23.71 -19.27
CA THR A 668 18.16 22.46 -18.64
C THR A 668 17.82 21.40 -19.69
N THR A 669 17.84 20.13 -19.27
CA THR A 669 17.44 19.00 -20.14
C THR A 669 15.96 19.10 -20.54
N GLU A 670 15.50 18.20 -21.42
CA GLU A 670 14.07 18.09 -21.79
C GLU A 670 13.15 17.85 -20.59
N ARG A 671 13.69 17.40 -19.44
CA ARG A 671 12.94 17.24 -18.19
C ARG A 671 12.77 18.54 -17.40
N GLY A 672 13.36 19.66 -17.83
CA GLY A 672 13.08 20.99 -17.30
C GLY A 672 13.69 21.34 -15.94
N PHE A 673 14.34 20.40 -15.24
CA PHE A 673 14.91 20.65 -13.91
C PHE A 673 16.14 21.54 -13.98
N LEU A 674 16.07 22.69 -13.32
CA LEU A 674 17.20 23.57 -13.05
C LEU A 674 17.78 23.22 -11.68
N ASP A 675 18.95 22.60 -11.67
CA ASP A 675 19.71 22.29 -10.45
C ASP A 675 20.73 23.40 -10.18
N PHE A 676 20.45 24.25 -9.20
CA PHE A 676 21.33 25.37 -8.85
C PHE A 676 22.68 24.90 -8.28
N THR A 677 22.72 23.70 -7.65
CA THR A 677 23.95 23.18 -7.02
C THR A 677 25.06 22.88 -8.03
N GLN A 678 24.71 22.71 -9.30
CA GLN A 678 25.69 22.52 -10.38
C GLN A 678 26.45 23.81 -10.73
N PHE A 679 25.91 24.97 -10.35
CA PHE A 679 26.38 26.26 -10.84
C PHE A 679 26.67 27.29 -9.74
N LEU A 680 26.10 27.12 -8.53
CA LEU A 680 26.16 28.08 -7.44
C LEU A 680 26.62 27.40 -6.15
N GLU A 681 27.57 28.04 -5.46
CA GLU A 681 28.06 27.63 -4.14
C GLU A 681 28.25 28.88 -3.25
N PRO A 682 27.92 28.83 -1.93
CA PRO A 682 27.33 27.71 -1.21
C PRO A 682 25.85 27.44 -1.57
N ALA A 683 25.38 26.21 -1.37
CA ALA A 683 24.02 25.77 -1.68
C ALA A 683 23.08 25.63 -0.46
N GLN A 684 23.46 26.13 0.72
CA GLN A 684 22.64 26.04 1.94
C GLN A 684 22.44 27.40 2.58
N ASN A 685 21.23 27.66 3.08
CA ASN A 685 20.82 28.94 3.65
C ASN A 685 21.04 30.12 2.67
N VAL A 686 20.59 29.94 1.43
CA VAL A 686 20.83 30.86 0.31
C VAL A 686 19.58 31.12 -0.53
N ILE A 687 19.59 32.20 -1.30
CA ILE A 687 18.63 32.52 -2.37
C ILE A 687 19.37 32.67 -3.70
N ALA A 688 18.72 32.27 -4.80
CA ALA A 688 19.14 32.56 -6.15
C ALA A 688 17.98 33.10 -6.97
N TYR A 689 18.32 33.88 -7.99
CA TYR A 689 17.42 34.30 -9.03
C TYR A 689 17.58 33.41 -10.25
N ALA A 690 16.47 33.08 -10.89
CA ALA A 690 16.38 32.51 -12.22
C ALA A 690 15.50 33.40 -13.09
N TYR A 691 16.03 33.83 -14.24
CA TYR A 691 15.37 34.71 -15.18
C TYR A 691 15.22 34.00 -16.53
N ALA A 692 14.04 34.14 -17.14
CA ALA A 692 13.74 33.67 -18.47
C ALA A 692 12.81 34.64 -19.20
N THR A 693 12.61 34.43 -20.49
CA THR A 693 11.67 35.22 -21.28
C THR A 693 10.77 34.32 -22.12
N ILE A 694 9.52 34.72 -22.29
CA ILE A 694 8.56 34.07 -23.18
C ILE A 694 8.00 35.08 -24.19
N GLU A 695 7.68 34.63 -25.40
CA GLU A 695 7.15 35.48 -26.47
C GLU A 695 5.66 35.21 -26.70
N ALA A 696 4.81 36.19 -26.37
CA ALA A 696 3.37 36.09 -26.56
C ALA A 696 2.90 36.74 -27.88
N GLN A 697 2.09 36.05 -28.67
CA GLN A 697 1.52 36.52 -29.94
C GLN A 697 0.41 37.57 -29.76
N ARG A 698 -0.24 37.56 -28.60
CA ARG A 698 -1.32 38.48 -28.21
C ARG A 698 -1.32 38.67 -26.70
N ASP A 699 -2.00 39.71 -26.23
CA ASP A 699 -2.34 39.84 -24.82
C ASP A 699 -3.23 38.66 -24.43
N GLY A 700 -2.96 38.06 -23.28
CA GLY A 700 -3.67 36.87 -22.85
C GLY A 700 -3.27 36.42 -21.46
N ARG A 701 -3.94 35.38 -20.99
CA ARG A 701 -3.63 34.71 -19.73
C ARG A 701 -3.01 33.35 -20.03
N ILE A 702 -2.04 32.96 -19.22
CA ILE A 702 -1.42 31.63 -19.24
C ILE A 702 -1.30 31.12 -17.80
N LEU A 703 -1.04 29.83 -17.64
CA LEU A 703 -0.67 29.25 -16.35
C LEU A 703 0.83 28.95 -16.33
N LEU A 704 1.50 29.33 -15.24
CA LEU A 704 2.85 28.93 -14.93
C LEU A 704 2.82 27.91 -13.78
N LEU A 705 3.40 26.75 -14.01
CA LEU A 705 3.51 25.68 -13.03
C LEU A 705 4.90 25.70 -12.43
N LEU A 706 4.99 26.23 -11.21
CA LEU A 706 6.24 26.43 -10.50
C LEU A 706 6.48 25.24 -9.56
N GLY A 707 7.69 24.69 -9.62
CA GLY A 707 8.18 23.71 -8.67
C GLY A 707 9.49 24.20 -8.07
N SER A 708 9.61 24.29 -6.74
CA SER A 708 10.83 24.80 -6.13
C SER A 708 11.25 23.95 -4.95
N ASP A 709 12.56 23.79 -4.78
CA ASP A 709 13.10 23.37 -3.51
C ASP A 709 12.97 24.53 -2.53
N ASP A 710 12.41 24.28 -1.36
CA ASP A 710 11.95 25.26 -0.39
C ASP A 710 11.10 26.40 -1.01
N GLY A 711 11.19 27.62 -0.47
CA GLY A 711 10.32 28.74 -0.81
C GLY A 711 10.69 29.43 -2.13
N ALA A 712 9.69 29.96 -2.84
CA ALA A 712 9.91 30.72 -4.06
C ALA A 712 8.99 31.94 -4.21
N ALA A 713 9.44 32.91 -5.00
CA ALA A 713 8.63 34.05 -5.45
C ALA A 713 8.75 34.21 -6.96
N LEU A 714 7.64 34.45 -7.65
CA LEU A 714 7.58 34.57 -9.11
C LEU A 714 6.95 35.89 -9.53
N SER A 715 7.63 36.58 -10.44
CA SER A 715 7.20 37.83 -11.05
C SER A 715 7.21 37.73 -12.58
N VAL A 716 6.23 38.36 -13.22
CA VAL A 716 6.14 38.52 -14.68
C VAL A 716 6.06 40.00 -15.02
N ASN A 717 6.95 40.48 -15.89
CA ASN A 717 7.08 41.90 -16.27
C ASN A 717 7.18 42.86 -15.06
N GLY A 718 7.90 42.43 -14.02
CA GLY A 718 8.09 43.19 -12.77
C GLY A 718 6.87 43.21 -11.84
N GLN A 719 5.76 42.55 -12.18
CA GLN A 719 4.63 42.32 -11.28
C GLN A 719 4.77 40.95 -10.60
N GLN A 720 4.77 40.92 -9.27
CA GLN A 720 4.78 39.66 -8.51
C GLN A 720 3.40 38.99 -8.56
N TYR A 721 3.38 37.71 -8.92
CA TYR A 721 2.18 36.88 -8.98
C TYR A 721 2.14 35.82 -7.88
N PHE A 722 3.30 35.44 -7.33
CA PHE A 722 3.41 34.37 -6.34
C PHE A 722 4.54 34.61 -5.36
N GLN A 723 4.33 34.20 -4.11
CA GLN A 723 5.37 34.09 -3.08
C GLN A 723 4.93 33.09 -2.01
N LEU A 724 5.78 32.12 -1.72
CA LEU A 724 5.56 31.11 -0.70
C LEU A 724 6.86 30.79 0.03
N ASN A 725 6.85 30.86 1.35
CA ASN A 725 7.99 30.49 2.19
C ASN A 725 7.69 29.17 2.91
N ILE A 726 8.31 28.08 2.45
CA ILE A 726 8.07 26.71 2.91
C ILE A 726 9.36 25.89 2.78
N GLY A 727 9.51 24.82 3.56
CA GLY A 727 10.51 23.79 3.30
C GLY A 727 9.91 22.64 2.48
N ARG A 728 10.47 22.32 1.30
CA ARG A 728 9.97 21.23 0.43
C ARG A 728 11.02 20.79 -0.60
N ALA A 729 10.87 19.58 -1.13
CA ALA A 729 11.66 19.15 -2.28
C ALA A 729 11.10 19.74 -3.59
N ALA A 730 11.95 20.14 -4.54
CA ALA A 730 11.49 20.56 -5.87
C ALA A 730 10.80 19.41 -6.61
N ARG A 731 9.53 19.60 -6.98
CA ARG A 731 8.82 18.69 -7.90
C ARG A 731 8.21 19.49 -9.05
N PRO A 732 8.08 18.92 -10.26
CA PRO A 732 7.34 19.58 -11.31
C PRO A 732 5.92 19.93 -10.83
N CYS A 733 5.48 21.16 -11.05
CA CYS A 733 4.08 21.59 -10.89
C CYS A 733 3.54 21.65 -9.46
N ASP A 734 4.38 21.94 -8.46
CA ASP A 734 3.94 22.15 -7.07
C ASP A 734 2.93 23.31 -6.91
N ASP A 735 3.03 24.37 -7.73
CA ASP A 735 2.19 25.55 -7.66
C ASP A 735 1.65 25.97 -9.03
N ILE A 736 0.36 26.33 -9.09
CA ILE A 736 -0.32 26.81 -10.31
C ILE A 736 -0.52 28.31 -10.21
N ILE A 737 0.11 29.07 -11.10
CA ILE A 737 0.14 30.53 -11.02
C ILE A 737 -0.47 31.12 -12.30
N PRO A 738 -1.71 31.62 -12.27
CA PRO A 738 -2.29 32.33 -13.39
C PRO A 738 -1.60 33.69 -13.56
N VAL A 739 -1.06 33.94 -14.75
CA VAL A 739 -0.36 35.19 -15.07
C VAL A 739 -0.92 35.83 -16.33
N ASN A 740 -0.90 37.16 -16.37
CA ASN A 740 -1.27 37.91 -17.57
C ASN A 740 0.00 38.24 -18.35
N VAL A 741 0.01 37.92 -19.63
CA VAL A 741 1.08 38.24 -20.57
C VAL A 741 0.61 39.29 -21.57
N LYS A 742 1.55 40.13 -22.00
CA LYS A 742 1.32 41.13 -23.06
C LYS A 742 1.90 40.61 -24.36
N LYS A 743 1.32 41.01 -25.49
CA LYS A 743 1.88 40.75 -26.80
C LYS A 743 3.34 41.22 -26.86
N GLY A 744 4.20 40.36 -27.37
CA GLY A 744 5.64 40.55 -27.42
C GLY A 744 6.37 39.78 -26.32
N ARG A 745 7.60 40.22 -26.03
CA ARG A 745 8.47 39.63 -25.02
C ARG A 745 7.94 39.91 -23.61
N ASN A 746 7.82 38.86 -22.81
CA ASN A 746 7.50 38.92 -21.38
C ASN A 746 8.67 38.38 -20.58
N GLU A 747 8.99 39.06 -19.48
CA GLU A 747 10.11 38.70 -18.61
C GLU A 747 9.59 37.94 -17.39
N ILE A 748 10.22 36.82 -17.08
CA ILE A 748 9.90 35.99 -15.91
C ILE A 748 11.11 36.00 -14.98
N LEU A 749 10.87 36.33 -13.72
CA LEU A 749 11.88 36.30 -12.66
C LEU A 749 11.38 35.42 -11.52
N VAL A 750 12.16 34.41 -11.15
CA VAL A 750 11.89 33.52 -10.03
C VAL A 750 13.01 33.67 -9.00
N LYS A 751 12.64 33.89 -7.73
CA LYS A 751 13.53 33.75 -6.58
C LYS A 751 13.28 32.38 -5.96
N VAL A 752 14.36 31.65 -5.64
CA VAL A 752 14.28 30.35 -4.96
C VAL A 752 15.18 30.38 -3.73
N ALA A 753 14.59 30.18 -2.56
CA ALA A 753 15.28 30.02 -1.29
C ALA A 753 15.69 28.56 -1.09
N GLN A 754 16.70 28.33 -0.25
CA GLN A 754 17.17 27.00 0.11
C GLN A 754 17.73 27.02 1.53
N GLY A 755 17.20 26.17 2.40
CA GLY A 755 17.72 25.87 3.72
C GLY A 755 18.81 24.79 3.68
N SER A 756 18.45 23.56 3.32
CA SER A 756 19.37 22.42 3.27
C SER A 756 18.91 21.31 2.32
N GLY A 757 19.82 20.73 1.53
CA GLY A 757 19.52 19.58 0.66
C GLY A 757 19.88 19.86 -0.79
N ASN A 758 19.07 19.36 -1.72
CA ASN A 758 19.21 19.58 -3.16
C ASN A 758 18.57 20.92 -3.52
N TRP A 759 19.14 21.75 -4.39
CA TRP A 759 18.55 23.06 -4.67
C TRP A 759 18.10 23.17 -6.13
N GLY A 760 16.79 23.27 -6.38
CA GLY A 760 16.32 23.29 -7.77
C GLY A 760 14.96 23.93 -8.03
N LEU A 761 14.68 24.07 -9.33
CA LEU A 761 13.52 24.75 -9.90
C LEU A 761 12.98 23.99 -11.12
N TYR A 762 11.66 23.90 -11.20
CA TYR A 762 10.90 23.60 -12.41
C TYR A 762 10.01 24.80 -12.74
N LEU A 763 9.91 25.16 -14.01
CA LEU A 763 8.86 26.06 -14.48
C LEU A 763 8.29 25.55 -15.80
N GLN A 764 7.04 25.10 -15.78
CA GLN A 764 6.32 24.68 -16.97
C GLN A 764 5.28 25.72 -17.35
N LEU A 765 5.20 26.04 -18.63
CA LEU A 765 4.19 26.93 -19.18
C LEU A 765 3.05 26.09 -19.75
N LEU A 766 1.81 26.41 -19.37
CA LEU A 766 0.60 25.84 -19.95
C LEU A 766 -0.22 26.95 -20.64
N ASP A 767 -0.53 26.72 -21.91
CA ASP A 767 -1.29 27.64 -22.76
C ASP A 767 -2.37 26.89 -23.56
N LYS A 768 -3.65 27.16 -23.28
CA LYS A 768 -4.79 26.62 -24.02
C LYS A 768 -5.03 27.31 -25.36
N SER A 769 -4.41 28.45 -25.65
CA SER A 769 -4.92 29.32 -26.70
C SER A 769 -3.87 30.03 -27.53
N GLY A 770 -2.79 29.34 -27.90
CA GLY A 770 -1.78 29.84 -28.85
C GLY A 770 -1.28 31.25 -28.54
N VAL A 771 -1.33 31.64 -27.26
CA VAL A 771 -0.90 32.93 -26.74
C VAL A 771 0.61 32.98 -26.81
N VAL A 772 1.31 31.89 -26.50
CA VAL A 772 2.77 31.81 -26.51
C VAL A 772 3.22 30.90 -27.65
N ARG A 773 4.19 31.37 -28.45
CA ARG A 773 4.71 30.63 -29.61
C ARG A 773 5.94 29.82 -29.21
N LYS A 774 6.10 28.64 -29.82
CA LYS A 774 7.35 27.85 -29.86
C LYS A 774 8.55 28.64 -30.31
#